data_AF-A0AAU2JCB3-F1
#
_entry.id   AF-A0AAU2JCB3-F1
#
_cell.length_a   1.000
_cell.length_b   1.000
_cell.length_c   1.000
_cell.angle_alpha   90.00
_cell.angle_beta   90.00
_cell.angle_gamma   90.00
#
_symmetry.space_group_name_H-M   'P 1'
#
loop_
_entity.id
_entity.type
_entity.pdbx_description
1 polymer ?
#
loop_
_entity_poly.entity_id
_entity_poly.type
_entity_poly.pdbx_seq_one_letter_code
_entity_poly.pdbx_strand_id
1 'polypeptide(L)'
;MTPPPSPPWSRRTFLAATGGTALAVGLTEPGTAAATARTQASAAAQADDEFAALRAKWRTLILGEGFSPTAEPFRSKLATLGTQAAGFQATMAPAVGSLWPDISYADPSPDTDQESYGYSARMNDSFTRLNTMAQAYAQPGTGLTGDPALKDAVIAGLDHLYSDVYNENKARFGNWWNFQIGSPQALMDTVVLLYDHLSAEQTAAYCRAVDKFLPDSTVAQYTGTSTGANRVDLCRGLILRGVVGGSAAKIQLGRDALSPVFPYVTTGDGFYADGSFIQHTDVPYIGGYGAVLHDGLGRLFALLRDSTWQVNDPGSQLFLDTVEKAIAPFIYNGLMMDNVSSRGISRGLTVSDPFQLPQDDHTRAHSVMASVLLVGQGASPEEQARWKTMVKGWLQRDYYGPALKNPKLSLVNTARLQALFDDDTVKASPEPTEHRVFSNMDRATHRRRDWGASVSMASKRIAHYEFGNGEHARGYHTGSGWLSWWGDDHGLEQYSDTFWPTVDPYRLPGITVSKKPLPDGFGGNWGNPKPDTTWVGGTTDGEFGVTGQHLRGVDSTMTAKKSWFWLDDSIVCLGAGITSADGTAVETVIDNRNLGVSGTARLSLNGIPQPGTQGGQTTRPHTKWAHIAGHAGYVFPESGGSRVSALREERTGAWRDINTGSSPTSFTRRYLTLWQDHGTDPQDASYAYILMPGASELRTAARAIDPLWLQILANTAEQSGIRVPSLGFTGINFWEAGTVGKVTASAPVSVQIRERRDGTATISVADPSRTVTGLTLTWKRPVKSVFSKATSVTDVRTSSSLTITFGDLSGSYGTTHRVKVRPA
;
A
#
# COMPACT_ATOMS: atom_id res chain seq x y z
N MET A 1 -11.77 34.95 -32.94
CA MET A 1 -12.99 34.70 -33.73
C MET A 1 -14.14 34.52 -32.76
N THR A 2 -14.98 35.53 -32.67
CA THR A 2 -16.19 35.62 -31.85
C THR A 2 -17.36 34.91 -32.56
N PRO A 3 -18.22 34.16 -31.85
CA PRO A 3 -19.44 33.60 -32.44
C PRO A 3 -20.56 34.67 -32.54
N PRO A 4 -21.50 34.54 -33.50
CA PRO A 4 -22.51 35.55 -33.82
C PRO A 4 -23.68 35.56 -32.80
N PRO A 5 -24.44 36.67 -32.73
CA PRO A 5 -25.52 36.85 -31.76
C PRO A 5 -26.82 36.15 -32.19
N SER A 6 -27.52 35.53 -31.23
CA SER A 6 -28.87 34.99 -31.41
C SER A 6 -29.92 36.11 -31.54
N PRO A 7 -30.93 35.98 -32.42
CA PRO A 7 -31.94 37.02 -32.63
C PRO A 7 -33.01 37.07 -31.53
N PRO A 8 -33.62 38.24 -31.28
CA PRO A 8 -34.63 38.43 -30.24
C PRO A 8 -35.98 37.84 -30.66
N TRP A 9 -36.68 37.24 -29.70
CA TRP A 9 -38.06 36.78 -29.89
C TRP A 9 -38.99 37.95 -30.28
N SER A 10 -39.78 37.74 -31.33
CA SER A 10 -40.74 38.72 -31.83
C SER A 10 -42.00 38.80 -30.96
N ARG A 11 -42.56 40.02 -30.86
CA ARG A 11 -43.71 40.45 -30.04
C ARG A 11 -45.07 39.76 -30.34
N ARG A 12 -45.12 38.62 -31.03
CA ARG A 12 -46.37 37.89 -31.34
C ARG A 12 -46.55 36.56 -30.59
N THR A 13 -45.66 36.21 -29.67
CA THR A 13 -45.78 34.99 -28.83
C THR A 13 -45.94 35.30 -27.33
N PHE A 14 -46.25 36.55 -26.96
CA PHE A 14 -46.41 37.02 -25.57
C PHE A 14 -47.88 37.30 -25.16
N LEU A 15 -48.87 36.93 -25.98
CA LEU A 15 -50.29 37.18 -25.72
C LEU A 15 -51.13 35.91 -25.89
N ALA A 16 -50.86 34.91 -25.06
CA ALA A 16 -51.76 33.76 -24.87
C ALA A 16 -51.74 33.21 -23.42
N ALA A 17 -51.31 34.00 -22.44
CA ALA A 17 -51.37 33.61 -21.04
C ALA A 17 -51.44 34.84 -20.13
N THR A 18 -52.60 35.47 -20.04
CA THR A 18 -53.10 36.16 -18.83
C THR A 18 -54.48 36.75 -19.12
N GLY A 19 -55.44 36.45 -18.24
CA GLY A 19 -56.71 37.18 -18.17
C GLY A 19 -57.94 36.31 -18.39
N GLY A 20 -58.38 35.64 -17.32
CA GLY A 20 -59.63 34.91 -17.30
C GLY A 20 -60.02 34.46 -15.89
N THR A 21 -59.97 35.38 -14.92
CA THR A 21 -60.65 35.22 -13.63
C THR A 21 -62.16 35.20 -13.88
N ALA A 22 -62.72 34.00 -13.90
CA ALA A 22 -64.16 33.79 -13.74
C ALA A 22 -64.38 32.98 -12.46
N LEU A 23 -65.19 33.55 -11.55
CA LEU A 23 -65.73 32.88 -10.38
C LEU A 23 -66.41 31.57 -10.80
N ALA A 24 -65.79 30.44 -10.46
CA ALA A 24 -66.44 29.15 -10.37
C ALA A 24 -66.17 28.59 -8.97
N VAL A 25 -67.08 28.88 -8.05
CA VAL A 25 -67.28 28.04 -6.87
C VAL A 25 -67.71 26.67 -7.39
N GLY A 26 -66.77 25.72 -7.41
CA GLY A 26 -66.98 24.39 -8.00
C GLY A 26 -65.95 23.40 -7.47
N LEU A 27 -66.22 22.89 -6.27
CA LEU A 27 -65.80 21.59 -5.73
C LEU A 27 -64.49 21.02 -6.31
N THR A 28 -63.36 21.28 -5.64
CA THR A 28 -62.25 20.32 -5.69
C THR A 28 -62.80 19.00 -5.15
N GLU A 29 -62.93 17.98 -5.99
CA GLU A 29 -63.22 16.64 -5.50
C GLU A 29 -62.17 16.29 -4.43
N PRO A 30 -62.58 15.87 -3.22
CA PRO A 30 -61.67 15.49 -2.15
C PRO A 30 -60.69 14.36 -2.55
N GLY A 31 -60.94 13.68 -3.67
CA GLY A 31 -60.20 12.52 -4.15
C GLY A 31 -58.83 12.83 -4.76
N THR A 32 -58.64 13.93 -5.50
CA THR A 32 -57.39 14.16 -6.25
C THR A 32 -56.26 14.71 -5.38
N ALA A 33 -56.57 15.62 -4.46
CA ALA A 33 -55.62 16.10 -3.44
C ALA A 33 -55.29 14.99 -2.42
N ALA A 34 -56.28 14.17 -2.04
CA ALA A 34 -56.04 13.02 -1.16
C ALA A 34 -55.28 11.88 -1.87
N ALA A 35 -55.40 11.73 -3.19
CA ALA A 35 -54.63 10.76 -3.97
C ALA A 35 -53.17 11.21 -4.13
N THR A 36 -52.93 12.49 -4.45
CA THR A 36 -51.56 13.06 -4.51
C THR A 36 -50.89 13.04 -3.15
N ALA A 37 -51.60 13.40 -2.07
CA ALA A 37 -51.11 13.29 -0.70
C ALA A 37 -50.85 11.83 -0.29
N ARG A 38 -51.69 10.87 -0.72
CA ARG A 38 -51.46 9.43 -0.48
C ARG A 38 -50.25 8.89 -1.25
N THR A 39 -50.03 9.30 -2.50
CA THR A 39 -48.84 8.93 -3.27
C THR A 39 -47.56 9.58 -2.72
N GLN A 40 -47.63 10.82 -2.21
CA GLN A 40 -46.49 11.46 -1.55
C GLN A 40 -46.20 10.81 -0.20
N ALA A 41 -47.24 10.47 0.58
CA ALA A 41 -47.09 9.74 1.84
C ALA A 41 -46.55 8.31 1.63
N SER A 42 -46.97 7.60 0.57
CA SER A 42 -46.44 6.28 0.25
C SER A 42 -44.99 6.33 -0.24
N ALA A 43 -44.62 7.35 -1.02
CA ALA A 43 -43.25 7.57 -1.47
C ALA A 43 -42.32 7.98 -0.30
N ALA A 44 -42.83 8.79 0.64
CA ALA A 44 -42.10 9.15 1.86
C ALA A 44 -41.90 7.93 2.78
N ALA A 45 -42.94 7.12 3.00
CA ALA A 45 -42.85 5.88 3.78
C ALA A 45 -41.87 4.87 3.15
N GLN A 46 -41.89 4.73 1.83
CA GLN A 46 -40.96 3.88 1.10
C GLN A 46 -39.50 4.38 1.19
N ALA A 47 -39.28 5.69 1.20
CA ALA A 47 -37.96 6.27 1.42
C ALA A 47 -37.46 6.07 2.86
N ASP A 48 -38.35 6.22 3.85
CA ASP A 48 -38.04 5.98 5.27
C ASP A 48 -37.65 4.51 5.52
N ASP A 49 -38.37 3.57 4.89
CA ASP A 49 -38.05 2.14 4.91
C ASP A 49 -36.67 1.86 4.30
N GLU A 50 -36.29 2.56 3.23
CA GLU A 50 -34.99 2.39 2.58
C GLU A 50 -33.83 2.91 3.44
N PHE A 51 -34.00 4.06 4.12
CA PHE A 51 -33.01 4.54 5.08
C PHE A 51 -32.85 3.59 6.27
N ALA A 52 -33.95 3.00 6.76
CA ALA A 52 -33.90 1.99 7.82
C ALA A 52 -33.15 0.72 7.37
N ALA A 53 -33.39 0.26 6.13
CA ALA A 53 -32.67 -0.87 5.55
C ALA A 53 -31.15 -0.59 5.42
N LEU A 54 -30.76 0.63 5.02
CA LEU A 54 -29.36 1.03 4.98
C LEU A 54 -28.72 1.12 6.38
N ARG A 55 -29.45 1.62 7.39
CA ARG A 55 -28.98 1.59 8.78
C ARG A 55 -28.75 0.15 9.26
N ALA A 56 -29.67 -0.76 8.94
CA ALA A 56 -29.53 -2.18 9.28
C ALA A 56 -28.31 -2.82 8.58
N LYS A 57 -28.12 -2.57 7.27
CA LYS A 57 -26.92 -3.02 6.53
C LYS A 57 -25.63 -2.48 7.16
N TRP A 58 -25.59 -1.19 7.51
CA TRP A 58 -24.43 -0.59 8.16
C TRP A 58 -24.15 -1.19 9.53
N ARG A 59 -25.21 -1.43 10.33
CA ARG A 59 -25.11 -2.14 11.61
C ARG A 59 -24.46 -3.52 11.44
N THR A 60 -24.87 -4.30 10.43
CA THR A 60 -24.23 -5.59 10.11
C THR A 60 -22.75 -5.43 9.72
N LEU A 61 -22.40 -4.39 8.95
CA LEU A 61 -21.01 -4.13 8.55
C LEU A 61 -20.08 -3.72 9.72
N ILE A 62 -20.64 -3.16 10.80
CA ILE A 62 -19.91 -2.81 12.02
C ILE A 62 -19.85 -3.98 13.02
N LEU A 63 -20.98 -4.67 13.24
CA LEU A 63 -21.09 -5.68 14.29
C LEU A 63 -20.74 -7.09 13.80
N GLY A 64 -20.83 -7.34 12.49
CA GLY A 64 -20.62 -8.64 11.88
C GLY A 64 -21.81 -9.58 12.04
N GLU A 65 -21.80 -10.66 11.27
CA GLU A 65 -22.78 -11.73 11.29
C GLU A 65 -22.12 -13.06 10.93
N GLY A 66 -22.85 -14.18 11.04
CA GLY A 66 -22.37 -15.49 10.60
C GLY A 66 -21.29 -16.11 11.48
N PHE A 67 -21.19 -15.69 12.74
CA PHE A 67 -20.28 -16.25 13.74
C PHE A 67 -21.04 -16.67 15.01
N SER A 68 -20.48 -17.62 15.77
CA SER A 68 -21.02 -17.98 17.09
C SER A 68 -20.37 -17.12 18.18
N PRO A 69 -21.14 -16.35 18.98
CA PRO A 69 -20.59 -15.50 20.03
C PRO A 69 -19.98 -16.29 21.21
N THR A 70 -20.26 -17.59 21.30
CA THR A 70 -19.73 -18.47 22.34
C THR A 70 -18.52 -19.29 21.89
N ALA A 71 -18.19 -19.28 20.59
CA ALA A 71 -17.03 -19.96 20.04
C ALA A 71 -15.78 -19.07 20.08
N GLU A 72 -14.60 -19.66 20.24
CA GLU A 72 -13.34 -18.93 20.02
C GLU A 72 -13.08 -18.73 18.52
N PRO A 73 -12.44 -17.62 18.11
CA PRO A 73 -11.93 -16.52 18.94
C PRO A 73 -12.97 -15.43 19.31
N PHE A 74 -14.22 -15.57 18.87
CA PHE A 74 -15.27 -14.53 19.02
C PHE A 74 -15.63 -14.27 20.47
N ARG A 75 -15.76 -15.33 21.28
CA ARG A 75 -16.04 -15.22 22.72
C ARG A 75 -15.01 -14.32 23.43
N SER A 76 -13.72 -14.57 23.22
CA SER A 76 -12.66 -13.75 23.82
C SER A 76 -12.67 -12.30 23.32
N LYS A 77 -12.94 -12.08 22.02
CA LYS A 77 -13.05 -10.73 21.44
C LYS A 77 -14.23 -9.95 22.03
N LEU A 78 -15.39 -10.58 22.18
CA LEU A 78 -16.59 -9.98 22.77
C LEU A 78 -16.40 -9.67 24.26
N ALA A 79 -15.80 -10.58 25.02
CA ALA A 79 -15.48 -10.35 26.43
C ALA A 79 -14.45 -9.21 26.61
N THR A 80 -13.48 -9.10 25.70
CA THR A 80 -12.50 -8.01 25.71
C THR A 80 -13.17 -6.67 25.40
N LEU A 81 -14.05 -6.62 24.40
CA LEU A 81 -14.87 -5.46 24.08
C LEU A 81 -15.71 -5.01 25.29
N GLY A 82 -16.36 -5.97 25.97
CA GLY A 82 -17.11 -5.72 27.20
C GLY A 82 -16.26 -5.11 28.31
N THR A 83 -15.09 -5.70 28.58
CA THR A 83 -14.15 -5.20 29.59
C THR A 83 -13.68 -3.77 29.29
N GLN A 84 -13.33 -3.49 28.03
CA GLN A 84 -12.92 -2.14 27.62
C GLN A 84 -14.05 -1.12 27.78
N ALA A 85 -15.26 -1.46 27.33
CA ALA A 85 -16.42 -0.59 27.47
C ALA A 85 -16.79 -0.30 28.93
N ALA A 86 -16.75 -1.32 29.81
CA ALA A 86 -16.95 -1.14 31.24
C ALA A 86 -15.90 -0.20 31.84
N GLY A 87 -14.63 -0.35 31.45
CA GLY A 87 -13.55 0.52 31.89
C GLY A 87 -13.73 1.97 31.46
N PHE A 88 -14.14 2.20 30.20
CA PHE A 88 -14.48 3.54 29.72
C PHE A 88 -15.69 4.11 30.44
N GLN A 89 -16.77 3.35 30.63
CA GLN A 89 -17.94 3.80 31.36
C GLN A 89 -17.59 4.22 32.80
N ALA A 90 -16.81 3.40 33.51
CA ALA A 90 -16.45 3.64 34.91
C ALA A 90 -15.57 4.89 35.12
N THR A 91 -14.83 5.30 34.09
CA THR A 91 -13.89 6.44 34.16
C THR A 91 -14.39 7.68 33.43
N MET A 92 -15.56 7.60 32.78
CA MET A 92 -16.16 8.74 32.06
C MET A 92 -16.57 9.81 33.06
N ALA A 93 -16.04 11.02 32.89
CA ALA A 93 -16.27 12.15 33.77
C ALA A 93 -16.36 13.43 32.93
N PRO A 94 -17.56 13.73 32.38
CA PRO A 94 -17.76 14.91 31.54
C PRO A 94 -17.37 16.21 32.26
N ALA A 95 -16.50 17.01 31.65
CA ALA A 95 -16.09 18.33 32.11
C ALA A 95 -15.81 19.24 30.91
N VAL A 96 -15.70 20.56 31.12
CA VAL A 96 -15.36 21.48 30.02
C VAL A 96 -14.00 21.10 29.45
N GLY A 97 -13.93 20.82 28.15
CA GLY A 97 -12.70 20.44 27.46
C GLY A 97 -12.28 18.97 27.62
N SER A 98 -13.10 18.11 28.25
CA SER A 98 -12.83 16.67 28.35
C SER A 98 -14.09 15.83 28.57
N LEU A 99 -14.14 14.63 27.97
CA LEU A 99 -15.14 13.61 28.31
C LEU A 99 -14.55 12.54 29.25
N TRP A 100 -13.26 12.27 29.10
CA TRP A 100 -12.47 11.47 30.03
C TRP A 100 -11.26 12.27 30.53
N PRO A 101 -10.90 12.16 31.83
CA PRO A 101 -9.79 12.91 32.40
C PRO A 101 -8.42 12.66 31.74
N ASP A 102 -8.21 11.47 31.18
CA ASP A 102 -6.92 11.07 30.58
C ASP A 102 -6.74 11.51 29.12
N ILE A 103 -7.81 11.97 28.44
CA ILE A 103 -7.79 12.43 27.05
C ILE A 103 -8.43 13.81 26.88
N SER A 104 -7.87 14.80 27.58
CA SER A 104 -8.32 16.20 27.47
C SER A 104 -8.07 16.80 26.08
N TYR A 105 -9.14 17.32 25.47
CA TYR A 105 -9.12 18.08 24.23
C TYR A 105 -9.21 19.60 24.47
N ALA A 106 -9.02 20.04 25.71
CA ALA A 106 -8.95 21.44 26.09
C ALA A 106 -7.67 22.07 25.55
N ASP A 107 -7.78 22.78 24.43
CA ASP A 107 -6.68 23.52 23.83
C ASP A 107 -6.60 24.92 24.45
N PRO A 108 -5.46 25.31 25.08
CA PRO A 108 -5.30 26.66 25.62
C PRO A 108 -5.24 27.75 24.54
N SER A 109 -4.85 27.40 23.32
CA SER A 109 -4.71 28.31 22.18
C SER A 109 -5.20 27.63 20.90
N PRO A 110 -6.52 27.39 20.75
CA PRO A 110 -7.04 26.60 19.64
C PRO A 110 -6.83 27.31 18.30
N ASP A 111 -5.97 26.72 17.47
CA ASP A 111 -5.69 27.14 16.10
C ASP A 111 -5.52 25.92 15.18
N THR A 112 -5.00 26.09 13.97
CA THR A 112 -4.78 24.98 13.01
C THR A 112 -3.33 24.54 12.92
N ASP A 113 -2.48 24.97 13.85
CA ASP A 113 -1.06 24.70 13.85
C ASP A 113 -0.76 23.39 14.59
N GLN A 114 0.49 22.93 14.50
CA GLN A 114 0.86 21.55 14.85
C GLN A 114 0.70 21.25 16.35
N GLU A 115 0.86 22.25 17.22
CA GLU A 115 0.62 22.18 18.66
C GLU A 115 -0.82 21.76 18.98
N SER A 116 -1.78 22.18 18.15
CA SER A 116 -3.20 21.92 18.32
C SER A 116 -3.59 20.49 17.88
N TYR A 117 -2.71 19.77 17.18
CA TYR A 117 -3.03 18.46 16.59
C TYR A 117 -3.31 17.42 17.65
N GLY A 118 -2.57 17.43 18.77
CA GLY A 118 -2.77 16.51 19.88
C GLY A 118 -4.14 16.67 20.56
N TYR A 119 -4.64 17.90 20.68
CA TYR A 119 -5.95 18.16 21.28
C TYR A 119 -7.10 17.68 20.38
N SER A 120 -7.02 17.99 19.07
CA SER A 120 -8.01 17.50 18.11
C SER A 120 -8.03 15.97 18.01
N ALA A 121 -6.87 15.30 18.19
CA ALA A 121 -6.79 13.84 18.22
C ALA A 121 -7.49 13.24 19.44
N ARG A 122 -7.32 13.85 20.63
CA ARG A 122 -8.01 13.40 21.86
C ARG A 122 -9.52 13.62 21.83
N MET A 123 -9.99 14.65 21.11
CA MET A 123 -11.43 14.79 20.79
C MET A 123 -11.92 13.59 19.97
N ASN A 124 -11.22 13.25 18.89
CA ASN A 124 -11.53 12.08 18.08
C ASN A 124 -11.49 10.76 18.89
N ASP A 125 -10.51 10.60 19.77
CA ASP A 125 -10.41 9.43 20.65
C ASP A 125 -11.62 9.32 21.60
N SER A 126 -12.19 10.44 22.04
CA SER A 126 -13.40 10.46 22.86
C SER A 126 -14.61 9.88 22.10
N PHE A 127 -14.81 10.27 20.83
CA PHE A 127 -15.84 9.65 19.99
C PHE A 127 -15.58 8.15 19.75
N THR A 128 -14.32 7.75 19.61
CA THR A 128 -13.94 6.34 19.43
C THR A 128 -14.23 5.49 20.67
N ARG A 129 -14.03 6.03 21.89
CA ARG A 129 -14.41 5.35 23.14
C ARG A 129 -15.93 5.18 23.26
N LEU A 130 -16.71 6.22 22.93
CA LEU A 130 -18.17 6.13 22.89
C LEU A 130 -18.66 5.09 21.87
N ASN A 131 -18.04 5.04 20.70
CA ASN A 131 -18.36 4.02 19.70
C ASN A 131 -18.05 2.60 20.21
N THR A 132 -16.93 2.41 20.91
CA THR A 132 -16.58 1.13 21.55
C THR A 132 -17.64 0.71 22.57
N MET A 133 -18.09 1.64 23.40
CA MET A 133 -19.17 1.41 24.36
C MET A 133 -20.50 1.04 23.66
N ALA A 134 -20.87 1.74 22.59
CA ALA A 134 -22.07 1.42 21.81
C ALA A 134 -21.99 0.05 21.13
N GLN A 135 -20.82 -0.35 20.62
CA GLN A 135 -20.60 -1.69 20.11
C GLN A 135 -20.77 -2.76 21.21
N ALA A 136 -20.24 -2.51 22.41
CA ALA A 136 -20.40 -3.43 23.54
C ALA A 136 -21.87 -3.59 23.96
N TYR A 137 -22.64 -2.51 23.94
CA TYR A 137 -24.09 -2.52 24.15
C TYR A 137 -24.82 -3.36 23.09
N ALA A 138 -24.42 -3.22 21.83
CA ALA A 138 -25.11 -3.78 20.68
C ALA A 138 -24.78 -5.25 20.37
N GLN A 139 -23.60 -5.74 20.78
CA GLN A 139 -23.16 -7.11 20.48
C GLN A 139 -23.51 -8.10 21.59
N PRO A 140 -23.85 -9.36 21.25
CA PRO A 140 -24.07 -10.41 22.25
C PRO A 140 -22.77 -10.80 22.96
N GLY A 141 -22.88 -11.32 24.19
CA GLY A 141 -21.74 -11.96 24.88
C GLY A 141 -20.66 -11.01 25.41
N THR A 142 -20.93 -9.70 25.42
CA THR A 142 -20.02 -8.68 25.96
C THR A 142 -20.15 -8.53 27.48
N GLY A 143 -21.21 -9.07 28.07
CA GLY A 143 -21.58 -8.81 29.46
C GLY A 143 -22.29 -7.46 29.68
N LEU A 144 -22.36 -6.61 28.65
CA LEU A 144 -23.03 -5.31 28.65
C LEU A 144 -24.14 -5.22 27.58
N THR A 145 -24.48 -6.35 26.96
CA THR A 145 -25.48 -6.42 25.90
C THR A 145 -26.82 -5.89 26.40
N GLY A 146 -27.31 -4.81 25.79
CA GLY A 146 -28.60 -4.21 26.18
C GLY A 146 -28.60 -3.47 27.52
N ASP A 147 -27.44 -3.24 28.16
CA ASP A 147 -27.37 -2.53 29.45
C ASP A 147 -27.87 -1.07 29.34
N PRO A 148 -28.98 -0.70 30.02
CA PRO A 148 -29.52 0.65 29.99
C PRO A 148 -28.53 1.71 30.48
N ALA A 149 -27.72 1.41 31.51
CA ALA A 149 -26.79 2.37 32.09
C ALA A 149 -25.64 2.69 31.12
N LEU A 150 -25.17 1.70 30.36
CA LEU A 150 -24.16 1.92 29.33
C LEU A 150 -24.73 2.76 28.19
N LYS A 151 -25.95 2.44 27.72
CA LYS A 151 -26.66 3.19 26.68
C LYS A 151 -26.87 4.66 27.10
N ASP A 152 -27.35 4.91 28.32
CA ASP A 152 -27.55 6.27 28.84
C ASP A 152 -26.22 7.03 28.96
N ALA A 153 -25.14 6.37 29.38
CA ALA A 153 -23.80 6.96 29.43
C ALA A 153 -23.28 7.35 28.05
N VAL A 154 -23.46 6.50 27.02
CA VAL A 154 -23.05 6.84 25.65
C VAL A 154 -23.80 8.07 25.15
N ILE A 155 -25.12 8.11 25.33
CA ILE A 155 -25.95 9.24 24.89
C ILE A 155 -25.53 10.53 25.61
N ALA A 156 -25.34 10.48 26.93
CA ALA A 156 -24.87 11.64 27.69
C ALA A 156 -23.47 12.12 27.24
N GLY A 157 -22.58 11.20 26.88
CA GLY A 157 -21.26 11.54 26.34
C GLY A 157 -21.34 12.20 24.96
N LEU A 158 -22.22 11.74 24.07
CA LEU A 158 -22.47 12.39 22.78
C LEU A 158 -23.04 13.79 22.95
N ASP A 159 -24.02 13.96 23.85
CA ASP A 159 -24.61 15.26 24.17
C ASP A 159 -23.56 16.24 24.75
N HIS A 160 -22.67 15.74 25.61
CA HIS A 160 -21.55 16.52 26.15
C HIS A 160 -20.62 17.00 25.04
N LEU A 161 -20.09 16.09 24.20
CA LEU A 161 -19.17 16.44 23.12
C LEU A 161 -19.82 17.39 22.11
N TYR A 162 -21.11 17.18 21.79
CA TYR A 162 -21.88 18.11 20.96
C TYR A 162 -21.92 19.49 21.61
N SER A 163 -22.32 19.61 22.88
CA SER A 163 -22.41 20.91 23.56
C SER A 163 -21.05 21.64 23.66
N ASP A 164 -19.97 20.89 23.89
CA ASP A 164 -18.69 21.44 24.32
C ASP A 164 -17.75 21.75 23.14
N VAL A 165 -17.61 20.86 22.16
CA VAL A 165 -16.52 20.94 21.17
C VAL A 165 -16.92 20.66 19.71
N TYR A 166 -17.93 19.82 19.46
CA TYR A 166 -18.28 19.37 18.11
C TYR A 166 -19.74 19.70 17.75
N ASN A 167 -20.01 20.98 17.48
CA ASN A 167 -21.31 21.48 17.02
C ASN A 167 -21.19 22.58 15.95
N GLU A 168 -22.32 22.98 15.37
CA GLU A 168 -22.43 23.96 14.29
C GLU A 168 -21.87 25.36 14.61
N ASN A 169 -21.76 25.69 15.91
CA ASN A 169 -21.28 26.99 16.39
C ASN A 169 -19.79 26.99 16.72
N LYS A 170 -19.11 25.84 16.63
CA LYS A 170 -17.67 25.72 16.93
C LYS A 170 -16.83 25.90 15.67
N ALA A 171 -15.62 26.43 15.86
CA ALA A 171 -14.58 26.46 14.84
C ALA A 171 -13.71 25.20 14.95
N ARG A 172 -13.11 24.80 13.82
CA ARG A 172 -12.15 23.71 13.78
C ARG A 172 -10.81 24.17 14.35
N PHE A 173 -10.13 23.28 15.07
CA PHE A 173 -8.74 23.44 15.50
C PHE A 173 -7.95 22.14 15.24
N GLY A 174 -6.63 22.22 15.36
CA GLY A 174 -5.70 21.13 15.12
C GLY A 174 -5.81 20.50 13.74
N ASN A 175 -5.69 19.18 13.71
CA ASN A 175 -5.67 18.43 12.46
C ASN A 175 -7.08 18.34 11.87
N TRP A 176 -7.22 18.80 10.62
CA TRP A 176 -8.48 18.77 9.89
C TRP A 176 -9.14 17.39 9.85
N TRP A 177 -8.33 16.33 9.76
CA TRP A 177 -8.78 14.96 9.65
C TRP A 177 -9.69 14.55 10.83
N ASN A 178 -9.35 15.00 12.05
CA ASN A 178 -10.13 14.66 13.25
C ASN A 178 -11.55 15.21 13.19
N PHE A 179 -11.75 16.36 12.54
CA PHE A 179 -13.05 17.01 12.44
C PHE A 179 -13.87 16.55 11.23
N GLN A 180 -13.22 16.16 10.13
CA GLN A 180 -13.92 15.86 8.87
C GLN A 180 -14.02 14.36 8.57
N ILE A 181 -13.20 13.53 9.22
CA ILE A 181 -13.15 12.08 8.99
C ILE A 181 -13.32 11.31 10.30
N GLY A 182 -12.36 11.41 11.23
CA GLY A 182 -12.34 10.54 12.42
C GLY A 182 -13.59 10.66 13.29
N SER A 183 -13.81 11.85 13.88
CA SER A 183 -14.94 12.11 14.76
C SER A 183 -16.30 11.88 14.10
N PRO A 184 -16.59 12.41 12.89
CA PRO A 184 -17.90 12.20 12.27
C PRO A 184 -18.16 10.74 11.91
N GLN A 185 -17.16 9.95 11.54
CA GLN A 185 -17.36 8.51 11.29
C GLN A 185 -17.70 7.77 12.59
N ALA A 186 -16.93 7.98 13.66
CA ALA A 186 -17.22 7.36 14.97
C ALA A 186 -18.57 7.80 15.54
N LEU A 187 -18.93 9.08 15.38
CA LEU A 187 -20.23 9.63 15.74
C LEU A 187 -21.36 8.95 14.96
N MET A 188 -21.30 8.91 13.62
CA MET A 188 -22.35 8.33 12.80
C MET A 188 -22.51 6.82 13.02
N ASP A 189 -21.41 6.08 13.20
CA ASP A 189 -21.46 4.66 13.59
C ASP A 189 -22.21 4.49 14.92
N THR A 190 -21.90 5.31 15.92
CA THR A 190 -22.55 5.28 17.24
C THR A 190 -24.04 5.60 17.14
N VAL A 191 -24.41 6.60 16.34
CA VAL A 191 -25.80 6.98 16.10
C VAL A 191 -26.57 5.87 15.38
N VAL A 192 -25.97 5.16 14.44
CA VAL A 192 -26.61 3.97 13.82
C VAL A 192 -26.85 2.87 14.85
N LEU A 193 -25.91 2.63 15.76
CA LEU A 193 -26.04 1.58 16.78
C LEU A 193 -27.13 1.87 17.82
N LEU A 194 -27.38 3.14 18.12
CA LEU A 194 -28.34 3.60 19.13
C LEU A 194 -29.54 4.35 18.53
N TYR A 195 -29.79 4.22 17.23
CA TYR A 195 -30.75 5.05 16.50
C TYR A 195 -32.14 5.09 17.16
N ASP A 196 -32.66 3.94 17.56
CA ASP A 196 -34.00 3.80 18.18
C ASP A 196 -34.06 4.27 19.63
N HIS A 197 -32.92 4.69 20.20
CA HIS A 197 -32.81 5.23 21.56
C HIS A 197 -32.56 6.74 21.60
N LEU A 198 -32.35 7.36 20.45
CA LEU A 198 -32.12 8.80 20.32
C LEU A 198 -33.43 9.51 20.00
N SER A 199 -33.59 10.71 20.56
CA SER A 199 -34.67 11.60 20.13
C SER A 199 -34.40 12.16 18.74
N ALA A 200 -35.46 12.53 18.02
CA ALA A 200 -35.33 13.17 16.72
C ALA A 200 -34.46 14.45 16.77
N GLU A 201 -34.52 15.20 17.87
CA GLU A 201 -33.69 16.40 18.05
C GLU A 201 -32.20 16.05 18.25
N GLN A 202 -31.87 15.01 19.03
CA GLN A 202 -30.47 14.55 19.17
C GLN A 202 -29.91 14.11 17.81
N THR A 203 -30.66 13.30 17.06
CA THR A 203 -30.26 12.87 15.71
C THR A 203 -30.05 14.07 14.78
N ALA A 204 -30.96 15.06 14.82
CA ALA A 204 -30.84 16.27 14.03
C ALA A 204 -29.63 17.12 14.44
N ALA A 205 -29.39 17.30 15.74
CA ALA A 205 -28.25 18.02 16.30
C ALA A 205 -26.91 17.44 15.84
N TYR A 206 -26.74 16.12 15.97
CA TYR A 206 -25.52 15.46 15.52
C TYR A 206 -25.34 15.55 14.00
N CYS A 207 -26.42 15.49 13.22
CA CYS A 207 -26.36 15.74 11.77
C CYS A 207 -25.93 17.17 11.43
N ARG A 208 -26.38 18.19 12.18
CA ARG A 208 -25.95 19.59 12.00
C ARG A 208 -24.46 19.76 12.29
N ALA A 209 -23.94 19.09 13.32
CA ALA A 209 -22.51 19.08 13.61
C ALA A 209 -21.69 18.48 12.46
N VAL A 210 -22.12 17.34 11.90
CA VAL A 210 -21.46 16.75 10.74
C VAL A 210 -21.53 17.69 9.53
N ASP A 211 -22.67 18.32 9.24
CA ASP A 211 -22.78 19.27 8.12
C ASP A 211 -21.84 20.48 8.25
N LYS A 212 -21.61 20.95 9.49
CA LYS A 212 -20.69 22.05 9.76
C LYS A 212 -19.26 21.73 9.36
N PHE A 213 -18.76 20.57 9.79
CA PHE A 213 -17.36 20.21 9.60
C PHE A 213 -17.12 19.43 8.30
N LEU A 214 -18.14 18.75 7.78
CA LEU A 214 -18.14 18.04 6.51
C LEU A 214 -19.20 18.65 5.56
N PRO A 215 -19.04 19.92 5.15
CA PRO A 215 -19.94 20.53 4.18
C PRO A 215 -19.77 19.90 2.80
N ASP A 216 -20.78 20.03 1.94
CA ASP A 216 -20.79 19.49 0.57
C ASP A 216 -19.60 19.97 -0.26
N SER A 217 -19.12 21.20 0.01
CA SER A 217 -17.94 21.78 -0.64
C SER A 217 -16.66 20.96 -0.46
N THR A 218 -16.57 20.14 0.60
CA THR A 218 -15.41 19.28 0.88
C THR A 218 -15.20 18.21 -0.20
N VAL A 219 -16.26 17.86 -0.94
CA VAL A 219 -16.19 16.89 -2.04
C VAL A 219 -16.45 17.51 -3.42
N ALA A 220 -16.64 18.83 -3.49
CA ALA A 220 -16.92 19.52 -4.75
C ALA A 220 -15.76 19.48 -5.76
N GLN A 221 -14.52 19.39 -5.29
CA GLN A 221 -13.33 19.27 -6.12
C GLN A 221 -12.43 18.12 -5.66
N TYR A 222 -11.94 17.32 -6.62
CA TYR A 222 -11.02 16.22 -6.35
C TYR A 222 -9.57 16.73 -6.28
N THR A 223 -9.22 17.39 -5.18
CA THR A 223 -7.91 18.03 -4.97
C THR A 223 -7.60 18.17 -3.47
N GLY A 224 -6.34 18.50 -3.16
CA GLY A 224 -5.88 18.76 -1.80
C GLY A 224 -6.17 17.59 -0.85
N THR A 225 -6.94 17.84 0.20
CA THR A 225 -7.32 16.84 1.21
C THR A 225 -8.46 15.91 0.78
N SER A 226 -8.99 16.06 -0.44
CA SER A 226 -10.16 15.34 -0.94
C SER A 226 -9.84 14.47 -2.16
N THR A 227 -8.76 13.70 -2.08
CA THR A 227 -8.31 12.70 -3.06
C THR A 227 -8.12 11.32 -2.42
N GLY A 228 -8.06 10.26 -3.23
CA GLY A 228 -7.67 8.91 -2.79
C GLY A 228 -8.47 8.41 -1.58
N ALA A 229 -7.76 7.91 -0.57
CA ALA A 229 -8.38 7.40 0.66
C ALA A 229 -9.21 8.46 1.40
N ASN A 230 -8.71 9.70 1.47
CA ASN A 230 -9.44 10.79 2.14
C ASN A 230 -10.78 11.05 1.46
N ARG A 231 -10.82 11.03 0.12
CA ARG A 231 -12.09 11.18 -0.62
C ARG A 231 -13.11 10.12 -0.20
N VAL A 232 -12.70 8.86 -0.12
CA VAL A 232 -13.57 7.74 0.27
C VAL A 232 -14.09 7.93 1.70
N ASP A 233 -13.23 8.34 2.61
CA ASP A 233 -13.59 8.60 4.01
C ASP A 233 -14.58 9.76 4.18
N LEU A 234 -14.41 10.84 3.42
CA LEU A 234 -15.34 11.96 3.38
C LEU A 234 -16.69 11.52 2.81
N CYS A 235 -16.69 10.70 1.74
CA CYS A 235 -17.92 10.16 1.17
C CYS A 235 -18.65 9.24 2.15
N ARG A 236 -17.93 8.43 2.94
CA ARG A 236 -18.52 7.63 4.02
C ARG A 236 -19.24 8.52 5.04
N GLY A 237 -18.61 9.61 5.48
CA GLY A 237 -19.23 10.56 6.40
C GLY A 237 -20.53 11.15 5.83
N LEU A 238 -20.53 11.59 4.57
CA LEU A 238 -21.70 12.15 3.90
C LEU A 238 -22.83 11.11 3.73
N ILE A 239 -22.49 9.90 3.31
CA ILE A 239 -23.45 8.80 3.12
C ILE A 239 -24.10 8.44 4.45
N LEU A 240 -23.32 8.24 5.50
CA LEU A 240 -23.87 7.88 6.82
C LEU A 240 -24.70 9.01 7.42
N ARG A 241 -24.29 10.27 7.26
CA ARG A 241 -25.11 11.43 7.64
C ARG A 241 -26.43 11.47 6.88
N GLY A 242 -26.44 11.04 5.61
CA GLY A 242 -27.65 10.89 4.81
C GLY A 242 -28.56 9.76 5.30
N VAL A 243 -27.98 8.60 5.60
CA VAL A 243 -28.66 7.40 6.12
C VAL A 243 -29.29 7.64 7.50
N VAL A 244 -28.57 8.32 8.39
CA VAL A 244 -29.02 8.68 9.74
C VAL A 244 -30.08 9.77 9.70
N GLY A 245 -29.82 10.84 8.96
CA GLY A 245 -30.68 12.03 8.92
C GLY A 245 -31.80 12.00 7.88
N GLY A 246 -32.01 10.87 7.18
CA GLY A 246 -33.05 10.74 6.14
C GLY A 246 -32.85 11.66 4.93
N SER A 247 -31.61 11.87 4.49
CA SER A 247 -31.28 12.79 3.39
C SER A 247 -30.78 12.04 2.15
N ALA A 248 -31.70 11.80 1.20
CA ALA A 248 -31.39 11.23 -0.11
C ALA A 248 -30.31 12.01 -0.86
N ALA A 249 -30.33 13.35 -0.76
CA ALA A 249 -29.37 14.23 -1.43
C ALA A 249 -27.94 14.02 -0.90
N LYS A 250 -27.76 13.82 0.41
CA LYS A 250 -26.44 13.56 1.01
C LYS A 250 -25.89 12.20 0.62
N ILE A 251 -26.73 11.16 0.58
CA ILE A 251 -26.32 9.83 0.10
C ILE A 251 -25.91 9.91 -1.37
N GLN A 252 -26.73 10.57 -2.20
CA GLN A 252 -26.43 10.76 -3.62
C GLN A 252 -25.12 11.54 -3.83
N LEU A 253 -24.92 12.65 -3.11
CA LEU A 253 -23.69 13.43 -3.18
C LEU A 253 -22.47 12.58 -2.82
N GLY A 254 -22.53 11.84 -1.71
CA GLY A 254 -21.43 10.98 -1.29
C GLY A 254 -21.16 9.84 -2.28
N ARG A 255 -22.20 9.22 -2.85
CA ARG A 255 -22.07 8.21 -3.91
C ARG A 255 -21.39 8.79 -5.16
N ASP A 256 -21.90 9.89 -5.67
CA ASP A 256 -21.40 10.51 -6.91
C ASP A 256 -19.97 11.06 -6.73
N ALA A 257 -19.63 11.49 -5.51
CA ALA A 257 -18.30 11.93 -5.14
C ALA A 257 -17.24 10.82 -5.12
N LEU A 258 -17.62 9.53 -5.19
CA LEU A 258 -16.70 8.40 -5.33
C LEU A 258 -16.16 8.25 -6.76
N SER A 259 -16.92 8.65 -7.78
CA SER A 259 -16.58 8.45 -9.20
C SER A 259 -15.14 8.89 -9.58
N PRO A 260 -14.62 10.05 -9.10
CA PRO A 260 -13.26 10.47 -9.41
C PRO A 260 -12.14 9.59 -8.80
N VAL A 261 -12.46 8.69 -7.86
CA VAL A 261 -11.49 7.79 -7.22
C VAL A 261 -11.14 6.60 -8.13
N PHE A 262 -12.06 6.20 -9.03
CA PHE A 262 -11.91 4.96 -9.79
C PHE A 262 -10.95 5.02 -10.99
N PRO A 263 -10.89 6.10 -11.79
CA PRO A 263 -9.99 6.17 -12.93
C PRO A 263 -8.53 6.05 -12.52
N TYR A 264 -7.74 5.34 -13.34
CA TYR A 264 -6.30 5.35 -13.14
C TYR A 264 -5.73 6.75 -13.38
N VAL A 265 -4.82 7.16 -12.52
CA VAL A 265 -4.06 8.40 -12.67
C VAL A 265 -2.76 8.16 -13.42
N THR A 266 -2.19 9.23 -13.94
CA THR A 266 -0.86 9.24 -14.59
C THR A 266 0.15 10.10 -13.84
N THR A 267 -0.28 10.80 -12.79
CA THR A 267 0.51 11.65 -11.90
C THR A 267 -0.23 11.86 -10.58
N GLY A 268 0.50 12.07 -9.48
CA GLY A 268 -0.08 12.33 -8.16
C GLY A 268 -0.75 11.12 -7.52
N ASP A 269 -1.73 11.40 -6.66
CA ASP A 269 -2.39 10.41 -5.81
C ASP A 269 -3.36 9.51 -6.58
N GLY A 270 -3.31 8.21 -6.31
CA GLY A 270 -4.26 7.23 -6.81
C GLY A 270 -3.62 5.96 -7.36
N PHE A 271 -4.47 5.11 -7.95
CA PHE A 271 -4.02 3.90 -8.66
C PHE A 271 -3.58 4.23 -10.08
N TYR A 272 -2.52 3.57 -10.53
CA TYR A 272 -2.00 3.65 -11.88
C TYR A 272 -2.29 2.36 -12.64
N ALA A 273 -2.28 2.44 -13.97
CA ALA A 273 -2.57 1.30 -14.84
C ALA A 273 -1.61 0.10 -14.68
N ASP A 274 -0.39 0.33 -14.17
CA ASP A 274 0.60 -0.72 -13.90
C ASP A 274 0.41 -1.40 -12.53
N GLY A 275 -0.58 -0.98 -11.75
CA GLY A 275 -0.83 -1.46 -10.38
C GLY A 275 -0.11 -0.64 -9.30
N SER A 276 0.60 0.43 -9.66
CA SER A 276 1.16 1.35 -8.66
C SER A 276 0.05 2.06 -7.90
N PHE A 277 0.31 2.37 -6.63
CA PHE A 277 -0.52 3.27 -5.84
C PHE A 277 0.36 4.28 -5.12
N ILE A 278 0.05 5.56 -5.33
CA ILE A 278 0.75 6.68 -4.73
C ILE A 278 -0.23 7.45 -3.87
N GLN A 279 0.25 7.88 -2.71
CA GLN A 279 -0.42 8.89 -1.89
C GLN A 279 0.63 9.93 -1.47
N HIS A 280 0.19 11.12 -1.09
CA HIS A 280 1.08 12.22 -0.72
C HIS A 280 2.01 12.60 -1.88
N THR A 281 1.48 12.58 -3.11
CA THR A 281 2.09 12.99 -4.37
C THR A 281 3.16 12.05 -4.93
N ASP A 282 4.05 11.51 -4.09
CA ASP A 282 5.26 10.80 -4.55
C ASP A 282 5.69 9.63 -3.64
N VAL A 283 4.79 9.17 -2.76
CA VAL A 283 5.07 8.09 -1.81
C VAL A 283 4.32 6.79 -2.20
N PRO A 284 5.02 5.66 -2.44
CA PRO A 284 4.40 4.36 -2.68
C PRO A 284 3.68 3.84 -1.44
N TYR A 285 2.37 3.56 -1.54
CA TYR A 285 1.53 3.48 -0.33
C TYR A 285 0.42 2.42 -0.33
N ILE A 286 0.60 1.30 -1.02
CA ILE A 286 -0.39 0.22 -1.07
C ILE A 286 -0.72 -0.32 0.34
N GLY A 287 0.30 -0.62 1.15
CA GLY A 287 0.18 -1.19 2.50
C GLY A 287 -0.35 -0.24 3.58
N GLY A 288 -0.67 1.00 3.22
CA GLY A 288 -1.29 1.98 4.12
C GLY A 288 -2.51 2.64 3.51
N TYR A 289 -2.37 3.78 2.85
CA TYR A 289 -3.53 4.49 2.27
C TYR A 289 -4.26 3.67 1.19
N GLY A 290 -3.56 2.83 0.42
CA GLY A 290 -4.21 1.92 -0.53
C GLY A 290 -5.11 0.88 0.15
N ALA A 291 -4.67 0.38 1.31
CA ALA A 291 -5.45 -0.52 2.16
C ALA A 291 -6.67 0.18 2.78
N VAL A 292 -6.52 1.42 3.26
CA VAL A 292 -7.64 2.24 3.78
C VAL A 292 -8.69 2.47 2.70
N LEU A 293 -8.25 2.87 1.50
CA LEU A 293 -9.12 3.07 0.34
C LEU A 293 -9.90 1.79 0.01
N HIS A 294 -9.23 0.63 -0.01
CA HIS A 294 -9.87 -0.67 -0.29
C HIS A 294 -10.94 -1.04 0.74
N ASP A 295 -10.66 -0.90 2.04
CA ASP A 295 -11.65 -1.16 3.10
C ASP A 295 -12.85 -0.21 2.96
N GLY A 296 -12.59 1.10 2.79
CA GLY A 296 -13.61 2.13 2.66
C GLY A 296 -14.55 1.87 1.47
N LEU A 297 -14.00 1.64 0.27
CA LEU A 297 -14.81 1.35 -0.92
C LEU A 297 -15.56 0.01 -0.78
N GLY A 298 -14.92 -1.03 -0.25
CA GLY A 298 -15.60 -2.30 0.00
C GLY A 298 -16.81 -2.16 0.91
N ARG A 299 -16.69 -1.38 1.99
CA ARG A 299 -17.80 -1.07 2.90
C ARG A 299 -18.91 -0.27 2.22
N LEU A 300 -18.59 0.77 1.46
CA LEU A 300 -19.59 1.59 0.77
C LEU A 300 -20.30 0.83 -0.35
N PHE A 301 -19.59 -0.02 -1.09
CA PHE A 301 -20.21 -0.91 -2.07
C PHE A 301 -21.16 -1.90 -1.41
N ALA A 302 -20.76 -2.51 -0.28
CA ALA A 302 -21.62 -3.42 0.46
C ALA A 302 -22.86 -2.70 1.07
N LEU A 303 -22.67 -1.48 1.60
CA LEU A 303 -23.75 -0.68 2.17
C LEU A 303 -24.82 -0.32 1.11
N LEU A 304 -24.38 0.20 -0.03
CA LEU A 304 -25.26 0.77 -1.05
C LEU A 304 -25.81 -0.27 -2.02
N ARG A 305 -25.31 -1.51 -2.02
CA ARG A 305 -25.80 -2.59 -2.90
C ARG A 305 -27.30 -2.81 -2.72
N ASP A 306 -28.00 -3.02 -3.82
CA ASP A 306 -29.46 -3.28 -3.85
C ASP A 306 -30.30 -2.13 -3.25
N SER A 307 -29.78 -0.90 -3.31
CA SER A 307 -30.51 0.33 -2.95
C SER A 307 -30.61 1.27 -4.16
N THR A 308 -31.50 2.26 -4.06
CA THR A 308 -31.63 3.40 -4.97
C THR A 308 -30.29 4.13 -5.19
N TRP A 309 -29.38 4.06 -4.22
CA TRP A 309 -28.06 4.70 -4.27
C TRP A 309 -26.92 3.73 -4.56
N GLN A 310 -27.19 2.54 -5.11
CA GLN A 310 -26.14 1.62 -5.56
C GLN A 310 -25.13 2.33 -6.49
N VAL A 311 -23.85 2.02 -6.30
CA VAL A 311 -22.78 2.50 -7.18
C VAL A 311 -22.87 1.75 -8.51
N ASN A 312 -23.30 2.46 -9.56
CA ASN A 312 -23.44 1.93 -10.92
C ASN A 312 -22.40 2.50 -11.90
N ASP A 313 -21.38 3.19 -11.38
CA ASP A 313 -20.30 3.73 -12.19
C ASP A 313 -19.48 2.58 -12.81
N PRO A 314 -19.37 2.46 -14.14
CA PRO A 314 -18.59 1.40 -14.77
C PRO A 314 -17.09 1.49 -14.44
N GLY A 315 -16.60 2.66 -14.02
CA GLY A 315 -15.24 2.86 -13.52
C GLY A 315 -14.94 2.01 -12.27
N SER A 316 -15.95 1.60 -11.50
CA SER A 316 -15.77 0.72 -10.34
C SER A 316 -15.04 -0.58 -10.68
N GLN A 317 -15.15 -1.09 -11.91
CA GLN A 317 -14.38 -2.25 -12.38
C GLN A 317 -12.87 -1.97 -12.38
N LEU A 318 -12.41 -0.76 -12.70
CA LEU A 318 -10.99 -0.40 -12.64
C LEU A 318 -10.46 -0.50 -11.22
N PHE A 319 -11.29 -0.20 -10.21
CA PHE A 319 -10.97 -0.41 -8.80
C PHE A 319 -10.98 -1.90 -8.45
N LEU A 320 -11.97 -2.68 -8.88
CA LEU A 320 -11.99 -4.14 -8.64
C LEU A 320 -10.73 -4.82 -9.19
N ASP A 321 -10.28 -4.43 -10.38
CA ASP A 321 -9.04 -4.92 -10.99
C ASP A 321 -7.79 -4.67 -10.13
N THR A 322 -7.81 -3.67 -9.22
CA THR A 322 -6.66 -3.36 -8.35
C THR A 322 -6.37 -4.45 -7.33
N VAL A 323 -7.33 -5.33 -7.02
CA VAL A 323 -7.09 -6.49 -6.15
C VAL A 323 -5.97 -7.36 -6.72
N GLU A 324 -6.06 -7.73 -8.01
CA GLU A 324 -5.06 -8.59 -8.67
C GLU A 324 -3.91 -7.77 -9.26
N LYS A 325 -4.11 -6.51 -9.64
CA LYS A 325 -3.07 -5.64 -10.23
C LYS A 325 -2.14 -4.99 -9.21
N ALA A 326 -2.67 -4.57 -8.06
CA ALA A 326 -1.96 -3.74 -7.07
C ALA A 326 -1.80 -4.43 -5.71
N ILE A 327 -2.89 -4.96 -5.12
CA ILE A 327 -2.84 -5.52 -3.76
C ILE A 327 -2.12 -6.87 -3.71
N ALA A 328 -2.61 -7.85 -4.46
CA ALA A 328 -2.08 -9.22 -4.43
C ALA A 328 -0.56 -9.29 -4.69
N PRO A 329 0.02 -8.48 -5.60
CA PRO A 329 1.45 -8.48 -5.81
C PRO A 329 2.31 -8.00 -4.64
N PHE A 330 1.74 -7.48 -3.56
CA PHE A 330 2.50 -7.13 -2.35
C PHE A 330 2.07 -7.93 -1.11
N ILE A 331 1.15 -8.89 -1.25
CA ILE A 331 0.88 -9.88 -0.21
C ILE A 331 1.65 -11.16 -0.54
N TYR A 332 2.41 -11.67 0.41
CA TYR A 332 3.17 -12.93 0.26
C TYR A 332 2.96 -13.76 1.51
N ASN A 333 2.35 -14.94 1.41
CA ASN A 333 2.11 -15.82 2.57
C ASN A 333 1.51 -15.09 3.80
N GLY A 334 0.59 -14.16 3.57
CA GLY A 334 -0.13 -13.45 4.64
C GLY A 334 0.52 -12.17 5.16
N LEU A 335 1.73 -11.80 4.73
CA LEU A 335 2.34 -10.49 5.04
C LEU A 335 2.20 -9.49 3.89
N MET A 336 2.11 -8.19 4.22
CA MET A 336 2.16 -7.07 3.27
C MET A 336 3.60 -6.55 3.20
N MET A 337 4.25 -6.68 2.05
CA MET A 337 5.63 -6.24 1.84
C MET A 337 5.82 -4.77 2.25
N ASP A 338 6.77 -4.52 3.15
CA ASP A 338 7.01 -3.19 3.72
C ASP A 338 7.50 -2.15 2.70
N ASN A 339 7.95 -2.58 1.53
CA ASN A 339 8.33 -1.72 0.41
C ASN A 339 7.22 -0.74 -0.02
N VAL A 340 5.95 -1.03 0.31
CA VAL A 340 4.78 -0.22 -0.04
C VAL A 340 4.00 0.28 1.18
N SER A 341 4.62 0.28 2.36
CA SER A 341 3.99 0.67 3.63
C SER A 341 4.47 2.03 4.16
N SER A 342 5.46 2.64 3.49
CA SER A 342 6.00 3.97 3.81
C SER A 342 6.30 4.14 5.31
N ARG A 343 5.98 5.29 5.92
CA ARG A 343 6.17 5.54 7.36
C ARG A 343 5.42 4.57 8.26
N GLY A 344 4.44 3.83 7.74
CA GLY A 344 3.71 2.80 8.48
C GLY A 344 4.62 1.70 9.04
N ILE A 345 5.79 1.48 8.43
CA ILE A 345 6.75 0.46 8.90
C ILE A 345 7.36 0.79 10.27
N SER A 346 7.31 2.06 10.71
CA SER A 346 7.85 2.48 12.01
C SER A 346 6.85 2.42 13.16
N ARG A 347 5.58 2.02 12.93
CA ARG A 347 4.52 2.09 13.95
C ARG A 347 4.74 1.08 15.07
N GLY A 348 4.89 -0.19 14.72
CA GLY A 348 5.23 -1.25 15.66
C GLY A 348 4.38 -1.25 16.93
N LEU A 349 5.03 -1.44 18.08
CA LEU A 349 4.36 -1.47 19.38
C LEU A 349 4.06 -0.05 19.86
N THR A 350 2.78 0.26 20.13
CA THR A 350 2.35 1.54 20.71
C THR A 350 2.28 1.47 22.24
N VAL A 351 2.45 2.61 22.93
CA VAL A 351 2.49 2.68 24.41
C VAL A 351 1.22 2.11 25.07
N SER A 352 0.06 2.40 24.48
CA SER A 352 -1.26 2.08 25.02
C SER A 352 -1.84 0.75 24.53
N ASP A 353 -1.06 -0.09 23.83
CA ASP A 353 -1.58 -1.32 23.26
C ASP A 353 -1.81 -2.40 24.32
N PRO A 354 -3.07 -2.77 24.62
CA PRO A 354 -3.36 -3.78 25.64
C PRO A 354 -2.91 -5.19 25.22
N PHE A 355 -2.71 -5.45 23.93
CA PHE A 355 -2.34 -6.77 23.41
C PHE A 355 -0.83 -6.96 23.27
N GLN A 356 -0.04 -5.90 23.45
CA GLN A 356 1.41 -5.90 23.25
C GLN A 356 1.83 -6.50 21.89
N LEU A 357 1.03 -6.26 20.85
CA LEU A 357 1.21 -6.79 19.50
C LEU A 357 1.65 -5.67 18.55
N PRO A 358 2.87 -5.71 17.98
CA PRO A 358 3.34 -4.69 17.06
C PRO A 358 2.44 -4.54 15.82
N GLN A 359 2.37 -3.31 15.27
CA GLN A 359 1.94 -3.07 13.89
C GLN A 359 3.12 -3.35 12.95
N ASP A 360 3.03 -4.46 12.22
CA ASP A 360 4.04 -5.03 11.32
C ASP A 360 3.45 -5.38 9.95
N ASP A 361 4.24 -6.01 9.09
CA ASP A 361 3.85 -6.45 7.75
C ASP A 361 2.70 -7.47 7.75
N HIS A 362 2.70 -8.43 8.70
CA HIS A 362 1.60 -9.39 8.89
C HIS A 362 0.29 -8.71 9.29
N THR A 363 0.29 -8.00 10.41
CA THR A 363 -0.92 -7.35 10.94
C THR A 363 -1.52 -6.34 9.95
N ARG A 364 -0.69 -5.68 9.12
CA ARG A 364 -1.16 -4.86 7.98
C ARG A 364 -1.95 -5.69 6.95
N ALA A 365 -1.42 -6.83 6.54
CA ALA A 365 -2.08 -7.67 5.54
C ALA A 365 -3.38 -8.30 6.04
N HIS A 366 -3.54 -8.59 7.33
CA HIS A 366 -4.74 -9.29 7.83
C HIS A 366 -6.04 -8.54 7.52
N SER A 367 -6.06 -7.22 7.74
CA SER A 367 -7.23 -6.39 7.40
C SER A 367 -7.43 -6.31 5.90
N VAL A 368 -6.34 -6.21 5.11
CA VAL A 368 -6.42 -6.17 3.64
C VAL A 368 -7.00 -7.46 3.07
N MET A 369 -6.61 -8.62 3.59
CA MET A 369 -7.19 -9.92 3.20
C MET A 369 -8.70 -9.94 3.43
N ALA A 370 -9.16 -9.42 4.57
CA ALA A 370 -10.58 -9.33 4.87
C ALA A 370 -11.30 -8.31 3.95
N SER A 371 -10.63 -7.21 3.58
CA SER A 371 -11.15 -6.23 2.62
C SER A 371 -11.28 -6.80 1.21
N VAL A 372 -10.33 -7.62 0.76
CA VAL A 372 -10.42 -8.33 -0.55
C VAL A 372 -11.70 -9.17 -0.63
N LEU A 373 -12.04 -9.90 0.45
CA LEU A 373 -13.27 -10.68 0.49
C LEU A 373 -14.53 -9.82 0.51
N LEU A 374 -14.50 -8.65 1.17
CA LEU A 374 -15.62 -7.72 1.21
C LEU A 374 -15.85 -7.08 -0.16
N VAL A 375 -14.78 -6.55 -0.78
CA VAL A 375 -14.81 -6.00 -2.14
C VAL A 375 -15.29 -7.06 -3.14
N GLY A 376 -14.86 -8.31 -2.98
CA GLY A 376 -15.28 -9.44 -3.82
C GLY A 376 -16.78 -9.74 -3.81
N GLN A 377 -17.56 -9.22 -2.85
CA GLN A 377 -19.02 -9.35 -2.91
C GLN A 377 -19.65 -8.47 -4.01
N GLY A 378 -18.95 -7.44 -4.49
CA GLY A 378 -19.38 -6.59 -5.59
C GLY A 378 -18.74 -6.93 -6.93
N ALA A 379 -17.90 -7.96 -6.97
CA ALA A 379 -17.20 -8.42 -8.16
C ALA A 379 -17.99 -9.49 -8.92
N SER A 380 -17.55 -9.84 -10.13
CA SER A 380 -18.09 -11.00 -10.85
C SER A 380 -17.90 -12.30 -10.05
N PRO A 381 -18.74 -13.33 -10.26
CA PRO A 381 -18.55 -14.64 -9.63
C PRO A 381 -17.15 -15.23 -9.86
N GLU A 382 -16.58 -15.01 -11.06
CA GLU A 382 -15.25 -15.49 -11.43
C GLU A 382 -14.13 -14.79 -10.65
N GLU A 383 -14.20 -13.46 -10.51
CA GLU A 383 -13.27 -12.68 -9.68
C GLU A 383 -13.37 -13.09 -8.22
N GLN A 384 -14.59 -13.15 -7.69
CA GLN A 384 -14.83 -13.53 -6.31
C GLN A 384 -14.27 -14.93 -5.99
N ALA A 385 -14.44 -15.89 -6.90
CA ALA A 385 -13.88 -17.22 -6.76
C ALA A 385 -12.34 -17.20 -6.70
N ARG A 386 -11.67 -16.50 -7.62
CA ARG A 386 -10.20 -16.37 -7.63
C ARG A 386 -9.68 -15.71 -6.35
N TRP A 387 -10.36 -14.66 -5.88
CA TRP A 387 -9.93 -13.93 -4.70
C TRP A 387 -10.10 -14.76 -3.42
N LYS A 388 -11.17 -15.55 -3.32
CA LYS A 388 -11.35 -16.52 -2.23
C LYS A 388 -10.24 -17.57 -2.18
N THR A 389 -9.88 -18.18 -3.31
CA THR A 389 -8.79 -19.18 -3.34
C THR A 389 -7.44 -18.56 -2.96
N MET A 390 -7.19 -17.33 -3.40
CA MET A 390 -5.98 -16.55 -3.11
C MET A 390 -5.86 -16.22 -1.62
N VAL A 391 -6.91 -15.61 -1.04
CA VAL A 391 -6.92 -15.28 0.40
C VAL A 391 -6.82 -16.53 1.26
N LYS A 392 -7.48 -17.64 0.89
CA LYS A 392 -7.35 -18.90 1.61
C LYS A 392 -5.93 -19.45 1.57
N GLY A 393 -5.22 -19.28 0.45
CA GLY A 393 -3.80 -19.60 0.34
C GLY A 393 -2.92 -18.81 1.30
N TRP A 394 -3.13 -17.49 1.39
CA TRP A 394 -2.40 -16.65 2.34
C TRP A 394 -2.67 -17.05 3.79
N LEU A 395 -3.92 -17.30 4.15
CA LEU A 395 -4.29 -17.75 5.51
C LEU A 395 -3.62 -19.07 5.91
N GLN A 396 -3.42 -19.99 4.98
CA GLN A 396 -2.80 -21.29 5.25
C GLN A 396 -1.28 -21.23 5.34
N ARG A 397 -0.64 -20.30 4.61
CA ARG A 397 0.83 -20.21 4.53
C ARG A 397 1.45 -19.25 5.54
N ASP A 398 0.65 -18.40 6.19
CA ASP A 398 1.12 -17.50 7.24
C ASP A 398 1.42 -18.27 8.54
N TYR A 399 2.60 -18.89 8.61
CA TYR A 399 3.01 -19.67 9.78
C TYR A 399 3.49 -18.79 10.95
N TYR A 400 3.92 -17.55 10.68
CA TYR A 400 4.54 -16.68 11.69
C TYR A 400 3.50 -15.79 12.40
N GLY A 401 2.65 -15.11 11.62
CA GLY A 401 1.62 -14.21 12.14
C GLY A 401 0.19 -14.64 11.81
N PRO A 402 -0.27 -15.89 12.08
CA PRO A 402 -1.57 -16.37 11.59
C PRO A 402 -2.74 -15.40 11.85
N ALA A 403 -3.40 -14.94 10.78
CA ALA A 403 -4.43 -13.90 10.87
C ALA A 403 -5.59 -14.22 11.83
N LEU A 404 -6.01 -15.49 11.91
CA LEU A 404 -7.08 -15.95 12.80
C LEU A 404 -6.68 -15.95 14.29
N LYS A 405 -5.38 -15.86 14.59
CA LYS A 405 -4.84 -15.69 15.94
C LYS A 405 -4.57 -14.23 16.31
N ASN A 406 -4.77 -13.28 15.39
CA ASN A 406 -4.55 -11.86 15.66
C ASN A 406 -5.66 -11.30 16.60
N PRO A 407 -5.34 -10.97 17.87
CA PRO A 407 -6.31 -10.41 18.80
C PRO A 407 -6.82 -9.03 18.37
N LYS A 408 -6.01 -8.24 17.65
CA LYS A 408 -6.35 -6.90 17.14
C LYS A 408 -7.20 -6.89 15.88
N LEU A 409 -7.27 -7.99 15.13
CA LEU A 409 -8.14 -8.07 13.96
C LEU A 409 -9.59 -7.89 14.42
N SER A 410 -10.35 -7.00 13.77
CA SER A 410 -11.73 -6.73 14.19
C SER A 410 -12.58 -7.99 14.15
N LEU A 411 -13.60 -8.07 15.00
CA LEU A 411 -14.49 -9.22 15.07
C LEU A 411 -15.08 -9.58 13.69
N VAL A 412 -15.51 -8.56 12.94
CA VAL A 412 -16.07 -8.73 11.59
C VAL A 412 -15.06 -9.28 10.60
N ASN A 413 -13.83 -8.77 10.63
CA ASN A 413 -12.77 -9.26 9.74
C ASN A 413 -12.36 -10.69 10.12
N THR A 414 -12.29 -11.00 11.41
CA THR A 414 -12.07 -12.37 11.89
C THR A 414 -13.18 -13.31 11.41
N ALA A 415 -14.46 -12.92 11.53
CA ALA A 415 -15.59 -13.72 11.06
C ALA A 415 -15.49 -14.00 9.55
N ARG A 416 -15.17 -12.99 8.75
CA ARG A 416 -15.03 -13.12 7.30
C ARG A 416 -13.89 -14.05 6.89
N LEU A 417 -12.73 -13.93 7.54
CA LEU A 417 -11.59 -14.81 7.26
C LEU A 417 -11.83 -16.24 7.77
N GLN A 418 -12.43 -16.39 8.96
CA GLN A 418 -12.75 -17.69 9.55
C GLN A 418 -13.73 -18.47 8.66
N ALA A 419 -14.80 -17.81 8.19
CA ALA A 419 -15.79 -18.42 7.30
C ALA A 419 -15.14 -18.98 6.01
N LEU A 420 -14.19 -18.25 5.42
CA LEU A 420 -13.44 -18.75 4.25
C LEU A 420 -12.49 -19.89 4.61
N PHE A 421 -11.81 -19.78 5.77
CA PHE A 421 -10.89 -20.80 6.24
C PHE A 421 -11.58 -22.15 6.42
N ASP A 422 -12.78 -22.13 7.02
CA ASP A 422 -13.61 -23.32 7.30
C ASP A 422 -14.36 -23.86 6.07
N ASP A 423 -14.44 -23.09 4.97
CA ASP A 423 -15.13 -23.51 3.74
C ASP A 423 -14.31 -24.51 2.92
N ASP A 424 -14.49 -25.82 3.17
CA ASP A 424 -13.80 -26.91 2.47
C ASP A 424 -14.05 -26.99 0.96
N THR A 425 -15.06 -26.28 0.45
CA THR A 425 -15.36 -26.21 -0.99
C THR A 425 -14.37 -25.31 -1.73
N VAL A 426 -13.78 -24.32 -1.04
CA VAL A 426 -12.75 -23.44 -1.59
C VAL A 426 -11.36 -24.06 -1.37
N LYS A 427 -10.62 -24.28 -2.46
CA LYS A 427 -9.23 -24.75 -2.41
C LYS A 427 -8.26 -23.57 -2.42
N ALA A 428 -7.28 -23.59 -1.53
CA ALA A 428 -6.22 -22.59 -1.50
C ALA A 428 -5.38 -22.63 -2.77
N SER A 429 -5.09 -21.47 -3.37
CA SER A 429 -4.13 -21.34 -4.46
C SER A 429 -2.72 -21.08 -3.92
N PRO A 430 -1.66 -21.58 -4.58
CA PRO A 430 -0.27 -21.22 -4.24
C PRO A 430 0.03 -19.76 -4.59
N GLU A 431 1.18 -19.25 -4.14
CA GLU A 431 1.74 -18.01 -4.70
C GLU A 431 2.02 -18.20 -6.21
N PRO A 432 1.74 -17.20 -7.06
CA PRO A 432 2.02 -17.28 -8.48
C PRO A 432 3.52 -17.14 -8.77
N THR A 433 4.00 -17.81 -9.81
CA THR A 433 5.30 -17.49 -10.42
C THR A 433 5.13 -16.26 -11.29
N GLU A 434 5.66 -15.12 -10.85
CA GLU A 434 5.52 -13.86 -11.58
C GLU A 434 6.67 -12.89 -11.32
N HIS A 435 6.90 -11.98 -12.28
CA HIS A 435 7.72 -10.79 -12.08
C HIS A 435 6.96 -9.55 -12.56
N ARG A 436 6.78 -8.56 -11.69
CA ARG A 436 6.07 -7.31 -12.00
C ARG A 436 6.95 -6.10 -11.73
N VAL A 437 6.91 -5.15 -12.66
CA VAL A 437 7.57 -3.84 -12.55
C VAL A 437 6.49 -2.77 -12.44
N PHE A 438 6.51 -2.03 -11.34
CA PHE A 438 5.60 -0.94 -11.03
C PHE A 438 6.33 0.38 -11.29
N SER A 439 6.47 0.70 -12.57
CA SER A 439 7.27 1.82 -13.06
C SER A 439 6.80 3.17 -12.53
N ASN A 440 5.53 3.32 -12.13
CA ASN A 440 5.01 4.57 -11.57
C ASN A 440 5.38 4.80 -10.11
N MET A 441 5.65 3.75 -9.33
CA MET A 441 6.05 3.89 -7.93
C MET A 441 7.45 3.34 -7.63
N ASP A 442 8.28 3.14 -8.66
CA ASP A 442 9.66 2.66 -8.57
C ASP A 442 9.79 1.41 -7.66
N ARG A 443 8.92 0.40 -7.91
CA ARG A 443 8.95 -0.91 -7.24
C ARG A 443 9.02 -2.04 -8.26
N ALA A 444 9.55 -3.18 -7.84
CA ALA A 444 9.32 -4.43 -8.55
C ALA A 444 9.18 -5.58 -7.56
N THR A 445 8.40 -6.57 -7.94
CA THR A 445 8.16 -7.79 -7.15
C THR A 445 8.50 -9.00 -7.99
N HIS A 446 9.00 -10.03 -7.33
CA HIS A 446 9.39 -11.28 -7.95
C HIS A 446 8.98 -12.43 -7.07
N ARG A 447 8.11 -13.29 -7.58
CA ARG A 447 7.60 -14.45 -6.88
C ARG A 447 7.98 -15.73 -7.61
N ARG A 448 8.32 -16.69 -6.78
CA ARG A 448 8.50 -18.10 -7.13
C ARG A 448 7.65 -18.91 -6.17
N ARG A 449 7.59 -20.21 -6.43
CA ARG A 449 6.83 -21.14 -5.59
C ARG A 449 7.36 -21.15 -4.15
N ASP A 450 8.67 -21.03 -3.99
CA ASP A 450 9.43 -21.26 -2.76
C ASP A 450 10.08 -19.99 -2.18
N TRP A 451 9.95 -18.85 -2.85
CA TRP A 451 10.46 -17.57 -2.34
C TRP A 451 9.80 -16.37 -3.02
N GLY A 452 9.85 -15.22 -2.34
CA GLY A 452 9.40 -13.93 -2.84
C GLY A 452 10.43 -12.84 -2.55
N ALA A 453 10.49 -11.82 -3.40
CA ALA A 453 11.34 -10.66 -3.21
C ALA A 453 10.71 -9.38 -3.77
N SER A 454 11.14 -8.24 -3.25
CA SER A 454 10.77 -6.92 -3.75
C SER A 454 11.96 -5.96 -3.69
N VAL A 455 12.06 -5.06 -4.66
CA VAL A 455 13.02 -3.96 -4.61
C VAL A 455 12.30 -2.62 -4.45
N SER A 456 12.83 -1.78 -3.55
CA SER A 456 12.41 -0.41 -3.32
C SER A 456 13.46 0.56 -3.86
N MET A 457 13.06 1.36 -4.85
CA MET A 457 13.88 2.36 -5.52
C MET A 457 13.27 3.76 -5.34
N ALA A 458 13.98 4.79 -5.82
CA ALA A 458 13.57 6.19 -5.80
C ALA A 458 14.12 6.91 -7.03
N SER A 459 13.40 7.93 -7.49
CA SER A 459 13.69 8.75 -8.68
C SER A 459 13.16 10.17 -8.50
N LYS A 460 13.25 11.02 -9.53
CA LYS A 460 12.60 12.34 -9.52
C LYS A 460 11.08 12.28 -9.32
N ARG A 461 10.47 11.11 -9.50
CA ARG A 461 9.03 10.86 -9.36
C ARG A 461 8.64 10.37 -7.98
N ILE A 462 9.57 9.73 -7.26
CA ILE A 462 9.30 8.95 -6.05
C ILE A 462 10.35 9.23 -4.99
N ALA A 463 9.88 9.57 -3.79
CA ALA A 463 10.73 9.88 -2.65
C ALA A 463 11.61 8.69 -2.22
N HIS A 464 12.78 8.98 -1.66
CA HIS A 464 13.59 7.96 -0.98
C HIS A 464 12.82 7.30 0.18
N TYR A 465 12.07 8.12 0.92
CA TYR A 465 11.25 7.70 2.04
C TYR A 465 10.27 8.81 2.42
N GLU A 466 9.36 8.48 3.33
CA GLU A 466 8.50 9.45 3.99
C GLU A 466 8.80 9.47 5.48
N PHE A 467 9.06 10.67 6.00
CA PHE A 467 8.94 11.03 7.40
C PHE A 467 7.68 11.89 7.58
N GLY A 468 6.97 11.78 8.69
CA GLY A 468 5.78 12.61 8.91
C GLY A 468 5.16 12.33 10.26
N ASN A 469 4.68 13.37 10.95
CA ASN A 469 4.11 13.25 12.31
C ASN A 469 5.03 12.55 13.33
N GLY A 470 6.35 12.66 13.15
CA GLY A 470 7.32 11.95 13.98
C GLY A 470 7.45 10.45 13.70
N GLU A 471 6.79 9.93 12.65
CA GLU A 471 6.90 8.54 12.18
C GLU A 471 8.04 8.39 11.16
N HIS A 472 8.80 7.31 11.26
CA HIS A 472 9.82 6.82 10.33
C HIS A 472 11.10 7.67 10.26
N ALA A 473 11.55 8.15 11.42
CA ALA A 473 12.68 9.07 11.56
C ALA A 473 14.00 8.62 10.90
N ARG A 474 14.21 7.30 10.73
CA ARG A 474 15.45 6.72 10.18
C ARG A 474 15.25 5.97 8.87
N GLY A 475 14.22 6.33 8.10
CA GLY A 475 13.87 5.67 6.84
C GLY A 475 14.67 6.08 5.61
N TYR A 476 15.59 7.03 5.73
CA TYR A 476 16.23 7.74 4.61
C TYR A 476 16.82 6.86 3.49
N HIS A 477 17.23 5.62 3.77
CA HIS A 477 17.80 4.73 2.74
C HIS A 477 16.83 3.64 2.22
N THR A 478 15.54 3.66 2.57
CA THR A 478 14.57 2.66 2.08
C THR A 478 14.35 2.69 0.57
N GLY A 479 14.63 3.83 -0.09
CA GLY A 479 14.56 3.98 -1.55
C GLY A 479 15.91 3.84 -2.27
N SER A 480 16.98 3.45 -1.57
CA SER A 480 18.35 3.34 -2.12
C SER A 480 18.63 1.98 -2.78
N GLY A 481 17.60 1.34 -3.34
CA GLY A 481 17.67 -0.01 -3.90
C GLY A 481 17.58 -1.09 -2.82
N TRP A 482 16.71 -0.91 -1.82
CA TRP A 482 16.49 -1.90 -0.77
C TRP A 482 15.84 -3.16 -1.36
N LEU A 483 16.53 -4.29 -1.27
CA LEU A 483 16.10 -5.60 -1.76
C LEU A 483 15.63 -6.45 -0.58
N SER A 484 14.32 -6.58 -0.42
CA SER A 484 13.67 -7.44 0.57
C SER A 484 13.35 -8.81 -0.01
N TRP A 485 13.45 -9.87 0.81
CA TRP A 485 13.15 -11.22 0.37
C TRP A 485 12.76 -12.17 1.52
N TRP A 486 11.96 -13.19 1.17
CA TRP A 486 11.38 -14.20 2.05
C TRP A 486 11.41 -15.58 1.38
N GLY A 487 11.55 -16.65 2.18
CA GLY A 487 11.26 -18.02 1.75
C GLY A 487 9.78 -18.34 1.88
N ASP A 488 9.33 -19.49 1.38
CA ASP A 488 7.94 -19.94 1.54
C ASP A 488 7.65 -20.46 2.95
N ASP A 489 8.58 -21.22 3.52
CA ASP A 489 8.50 -21.84 4.85
C ASP A 489 9.49 -21.28 5.88
N HIS A 490 10.22 -20.22 5.52
CA HIS A 490 11.21 -19.56 6.36
C HIS A 490 11.29 -18.05 6.09
N GLY A 491 11.62 -17.26 7.12
CA GLY A 491 11.88 -15.83 7.00
C GLY A 491 10.66 -14.91 6.93
N LEU A 492 9.42 -15.38 7.11
CA LEU A 492 8.24 -14.50 7.25
C LEU A 492 8.38 -13.52 8.42
N GLU A 493 9.10 -13.92 9.46
CA GLU A 493 9.46 -13.10 10.62
C GLU A 493 10.49 -11.98 10.34
N GLN A 494 11.14 -11.98 9.17
CA GLN A 494 12.34 -11.18 8.89
C GLN A 494 12.15 -9.69 9.15
N TYR A 495 11.00 -9.12 8.73
CA TYR A 495 10.70 -7.69 8.87
C TYR A 495 9.63 -7.39 9.93
N SER A 496 8.99 -8.41 10.50
CA SER A 496 8.02 -8.30 11.61
C SER A 496 8.65 -8.43 12.99
N ASP A 497 9.72 -9.23 13.15
CA ASP A 497 10.33 -9.51 14.46
C ASP A 497 11.22 -8.36 14.96
N THR A 498 10.62 -7.19 15.18
CA THR A 498 11.26 -5.95 15.63
C THR A 498 12.48 -5.53 14.80
N PHE A 499 12.44 -5.81 13.50
CA PHE A 499 13.48 -5.43 12.54
C PHE A 499 13.72 -3.92 12.54
N TRP A 500 12.66 -3.15 12.28
CA TRP A 500 12.74 -1.69 12.08
C TRP A 500 13.38 -0.89 13.22
N PRO A 501 13.06 -1.13 14.51
CA PRO A 501 13.72 -0.39 15.59
C PRO A 501 15.15 -0.86 15.90
N THR A 502 15.59 -2.02 15.39
CA THR A 502 16.90 -2.60 15.74
C THR A 502 17.89 -2.66 14.58
N VAL A 503 17.43 -2.54 13.34
CA VAL A 503 18.28 -2.59 12.14
C VAL A 503 19.20 -1.37 12.03
N ASP A 504 20.35 -1.56 11.38
CA ASP A 504 21.15 -0.44 10.88
C ASP A 504 20.44 0.29 9.74
N PRO A 505 20.06 1.57 9.90
CA PRO A 505 19.48 2.30 8.79
C PRO A 505 20.48 2.53 7.63
N TYR A 506 21.79 2.45 7.89
CA TYR A 506 22.84 2.52 6.87
C TYR A 506 23.22 1.15 6.28
N ARG A 507 22.55 0.06 6.68
CA ARG A 507 22.82 -1.26 6.12
C ARG A 507 21.56 -2.07 5.86
N LEU A 508 20.54 -1.47 5.25
CA LEU A 508 19.40 -2.23 4.71
C LEU A 508 19.87 -3.16 3.58
N PRO A 509 19.29 -4.35 3.40
CA PRO A 509 19.77 -5.32 2.41
C PRO A 509 19.67 -4.77 0.99
N GLY A 510 20.72 -4.96 0.19
CA GLY A 510 20.76 -4.55 -1.22
C GLY A 510 21.15 -3.09 -1.48
N ILE A 511 21.15 -2.19 -0.49
CA ILE A 511 21.42 -0.76 -0.73
C ILE A 511 22.88 -0.50 -1.11
N THR A 512 23.13 0.60 -1.81
CA THR A 512 24.46 1.23 -1.90
C THR A 512 24.36 2.61 -1.26
N VAL A 513 25.28 2.96 -0.36
CA VAL A 513 25.09 4.10 0.53
C VAL A 513 26.40 4.74 0.97
N SER A 514 26.41 6.07 1.04
CA SER A 514 27.46 6.84 1.73
C SER A 514 27.29 6.72 3.24
N LYS A 515 28.39 6.61 3.99
CA LYS A 515 28.36 6.60 5.46
C LYS A 515 28.28 7.99 6.07
N LYS A 516 28.02 9.03 5.26
CA LYS A 516 27.69 10.37 5.74
C LYS A 516 26.51 10.31 6.72
N PRO A 517 26.67 10.76 7.98
CA PRO A 517 25.58 10.76 8.94
C PRO A 517 24.44 11.72 8.54
N LEU A 518 23.22 11.24 8.69
CA LEU A 518 21.97 11.98 8.52
C LEU A 518 21.25 12.07 9.88
N PRO A 519 20.67 13.24 10.22
CA PRO A 519 19.83 13.38 11.40
C PRO A 519 18.50 12.63 11.25
N ASP A 520 17.87 12.31 12.37
CA ASP A 520 16.52 11.79 12.41
C ASP A 520 15.54 12.77 11.72
N GLY A 521 14.68 12.25 10.84
CA GLY A 521 13.73 13.05 10.05
C GLY A 521 14.34 13.87 8.91
N PHE A 522 15.58 13.54 8.49
CA PHE A 522 16.26 14.25 7.41
C PHE A 522 15.42 14.41 6.14
N GLY A 523 15.46 15.59 5.51
CA GLY A 523 14.68 15.91 4.31
C GLY A 523 13.27 16.46 4.61
N GLY A 524 12.80 16.39 5.87
CA GLY A 524 11.52 16.94 6.29
C GLY A 524 10.32 16.04 6.00
N ASN A 525 9.13 16.52 6.36
CA ASN A 525 7.89 15.74 6.31
C ASN A 525 7.40 15.49 4.86
N TRP A 526 6.65 14.40 4.67
CA TRP A 526 5.79 14.13 3.51
C TRP A 526 6.51 13.93 2.17
N GLY A 527 7.50 13.02 2.12
CA GLY A 527 8.07 12.56 0.83
C GLY A 527 9.03 13.55 0.15
N ASN A 528 9.52 14.55 0.88
CA ASN A 528 10.39 15.58 0.32
C ASN A 528 11.66 15.09 -0.40
N PRO A 529 12.49 14.20 0.18
CA PRO A 529 13.79 13.87 -0.42
C PRO A 529 13.62 12.95 -1.64
N LYS A 530 13.67 13.56 -2.83
CA LYS A 530 13.66 12.89 -4.13
C LYS A 530 15.02 13.05 -4.83
N PRO A 531 15.60 11.98 -5.38
CA PRO A 531 16.82 12.10 -6.16
C PRO A 531 16.52 12.71 -7.53
N ASP A 532 17.41 13.57 -8.03
CA ASP A 532 17.32 14.12 -9.39
C ASP A 532 17.83 13.10 -10.43
N THR A 533 17.09 12.00 -10.59
CA THR A 533 17.35 10.96 -11.59
C THR A 533 16.06 10.50 -12.25
N THR A 534 16.14 10.22 -13.56
CA THR A 534 14.98 9.78 -14.35
C THR A 534 14.99 8.28 -14.62
N TRP A 535 16.18 7.71 -14.83
CA TRP A 535 16.36 6.32 -15.21
C TRP A 535 16.21 5.42 -13.98
N VAL A 536 14.97 5.01 -13.71
CA VAL A 536 14.58 4.05 -12.68
C VAL A 536 13.36 3.27 -13.18
N GLY A 537 13.41 1.95 -13.11
CA GLY A 537 12.38 1.08 -13.68
C GLY A 537 12.99 -0.17 -14.32
N GLY A 538 12.30 -0.74 -15.31
CA GLY A 538 12.76 -2.00 -15.90
C GLY A 538 11.79 -2.61 -16.91
N THR A 539 12.09 -3.85 -17.28
CA THR A 539 11.32 -4.65 -18.24
C THR A 539 10.93 -5.99 -17.62
N THR A 540 9.84 -6.58 -18.11
CA THR A 540 9.35 -7.90 -17.67
C THR A 540 8.68 -8.68 -18.80
N ASP A 541 8.89 -10.00 -18.85
CA ASP A 541 8.07 -10.90 -19.67
C ASP A 541 6.89 -11.53 -18.89
N GLY A 542 6.69 -11.12 -17.64
CA GLY A 542 5.68 -11.63 -16.71
C GLY A 542 6.23 -12.68 -15.74
N GLU A 543 7.38 -13.29 -16.04
CA GLU A 543 7.99 -14.37 -15.25
C GLU A 543 9.42 -14.00 -14.80
N PHE A 544 10.19 -13.42 -15.72
CA PHE A 544 11.56 -12.92 -15.54
C PHE A 544 11.59 -11.42 -15.77
N GLY A 545 12.63 -10.74 -15.26
CA GLY A 545 12.75 -9.30 -15.42
C GLY A 545 14.16 -8.76 -15.37
N VAL A 546 14.26 -7.49 -15.72
CA VAL A 546 15.44 -6.65 -15.49
C VAL A 546 14.96 -5.34 -14.92
N THR A 547 15.50 -4.92 -13.78
CA THR A 547 15.26 -3.58 -13.24
C THR A 547 16.58 -2.87 -12.97
N GLY A 548 16.54 -1.55 -12.87
CA GLY A 548 17.68 -0.79 -12.45
C GLY A 548 17.31 0.59 -11.91
N GLN A 549 18.24 1.14 -11.14
CA GLN A 549 18.17 2.46 -10.55
C GLN A 549 19.46 3.21 -10.84
N HIS A 550 19.35 4.38 -11.48
CA HIS A 550 20.37 5.41 -11.33
C HIS A 550 20.17 6.04 -9.96
N LEU A 551 20.98 5.58 -9.01
CA LEU A 551 20.94 6.02 -7.62
C LEU A 551 21.73 7.30 -7.46
N ARG A 552 21.12 8.29 -6.78
CA ARG A 552 21.81 9.38 -6.10
C ARG A 552 21.57 9.20 -4.60
N GLY A 553 22.62 9.34 -3.79
CA GLY A 553 22.52 9.19 -2.35
C GLY A 553 21.71 10.33 -1.72
N VAL A 554 21.05 10.04 -0.60
CA VAL A 554 20.32 11.06 0.17
C VAL A 554 21.32 12.03 0.78
N ASP A 555 21.20 13.31 0.43
CA ASP A 555 22.12 14.38 0.85
C ASP A 555 23.59 14.00 0.70
N SER A 556 23.90 13.37 -0.42
CA SER A 556 25.20 12.77 -0.68
C SER A 556 25.57 13.01 -2.14
N THR A 557 26.85 13.24 -2.38
CA THR A 557 27.41 13.30 -3.74
C THR A 557 27.45 11.91 -4.40
N MET A 558 27.24 10.84 -3.61
CA MET A 558 27.30 9.46 -4.07
C MET A 558 26.32 9.22 -5.22
N THR A 559 26.82 8.60 -6.29
CA THR A 559 26.03 8.12 -7.42
C THR A 559 26.39 6.68 -7.73
N ALA A 560 25.43 5.89 -8.22
CA ALA A 560 25.67 4.52 -8.67
C ALA A 560 24.66 4.09 -9.73
N LYS A 561 25.05 3.14 -10.57
CA LYS A 561 24.16 2.41 -11.47
C LYS A 561 23.92 1.02 -10.91
N LYS A 562 22.71 0.76 -10.40
CA LYS A 562 22.34 -0.52 -9.77
C LYS A 562 21.39 -1.28 -10.68
N SER A 563 21.66 -2.55 -10.94
CA SER A 563 20.81 -3.42 -11.76
C SER A 563 20.49 -4.72 -11.04
N TRP A 564 19.25 -5.17 -11.18
CA TRP A 564 18.77 -6.47 -10.70
C TRP A 564 18.22 -7.27 -11.88
N PHE A 565 18.71 -8.50 -12.03
CA PHE A 565 18.24 -9.45 -13.04
C PHE A 565 17.51 -10.58 -12.33
N TRP A 566 16.21 -10.68 -12.59
CA TRP A 566 15.27 -11.49 -11.82
C TRP A 566 15.05 -12.84 -12.50
N LEU A 567 15.63 -13.90 -11.91
CA LEU A 567 15.73 -15.22 -12.53
C LEU A 567 14.81 -16.27 -11.87
N ASP A 568 14.95 -17.53 -12.22
CA ASP A 568 14.13 -18.64 -11.73
C ASP A 568 14.41 -18.90 -10.25
N ASP A 569 15.68 -19.06 -9.88
CA ASP A 569 16.10 -19.43 -8.52
C ASP A 569 16.99 -18.40 -7.83
N SER A 570 17.20 -17.26 -8.47
CA SER A 570 18.20 -16.28 -8.03
C SER A 570 17.93 -14.87 -8.56
N ILE A 571 18.61 -13.90 -7.96
CA ILE A 571 18.70 -12.52 -8.43
C ILE A 571 20.17 -12.20 -8.64
N VAL A 572 20.54 -11.78 -9.85
CA VAL A 572 21.88 -11.25 -10.11
C VAL A 572 21.85 -9.75 -9.86
N CYS A 573 22.73 -9.26 -9.00
CA CYS A 573 22.83 -7.87 -8.59
C CYS A 573 24.15 -7.28 -9.09
N LEU A 574 24.07 -6.28 -9.96
CA LEU A 574 25.22 -5.56 -10.49
C LEU A 574 25.21 -4.10 -10.03
N GLY A 575 26.40 -3.57 -9.75
CA GLY A 575 26.62 -2.16 -9.46
C GLY A 575 27.85 -1.64 -10.20
N ALA A 576 27.77 -0.44 -10.75
CA ALA A 576 28.91 0.21 -11.42
C ALA A 576 28.80 1.73 -11.33
N GLY A 577 29.89 2.44 -11.70
CA GLY A 577 29.93 3.89 -11.63
C GLY A 577 29.79 4.43 -10.21
N ILE A 578 30.14 3.63 -9.19
CA ILE A 578 30.00 4.02 -7.78
C ILE A 578 31.04 5.08 -7.49
N THR A 579 30.57 6.32 -7.38
CA THR A 579 31.43 7.50 -7.22
C THR A 579 30.91 8.38 -6.09
N SER A 580 31.78 8.89 -5.23
CA SER A 580 31.43 9.82 -4.15
C SER A 580 32.57 10.80 -3.88
N ALA A 581 32.24 11.93 -3.26
CA ALA A 581 33.15 12.97 -2.77
C ALA A 581 32.67 13.51 -1.40
N ASP A 582 32.05 12.64 -0.59
CA ASP A 582 31.49 13.01 0.73
C ASP A 582 32.54 13.03 1.85
N GLY A 583 33.76 12.55 1.59
CA GLY A 583 34.79 12.35 2.62
C GLY A 583 34.52 11.17 3.56
N THR A 584 33.57 10.29 3.21
CA THR A 584 33.20 9.11 4.01
C THR A 584 33.17 7.85 3.16
N ALA A 585 33.21 6.69 3.83
CA ALA A 585 33.15 5.40 3.15
C ALA A 585 31.83 5.21 2.40
N VAL A 586 31.85 4.44 1.31
CA VAL A 586 30.65 3.99 0.60
C VAL A 586 30.55 2.47 0.72
N GLU A 587 29.38 1.97 1.13
CA GLU A 587 29.13 0.54 1.29
C GLU A 587 28.08 0.06 0.28
N THR A 588 28.20 -1.17 -0.19
CA THR A 588 27.06 -1.93 -0.73
C THR A 588 26.75 -3.09 0.18
N VAL A 589 25.52 -3.15 0.65
CA VAL A 589 25.05 -4.20 1.54
C VAL A 589 24.53 -5.35 0.71
N ILE A 590 25.20 -6.49 0.80
CA ILE A 590 24.79 -7.73 0.14
C ILE A 590 23.54 -8.25 0.84
N ASP A 591 23.56 -8.30 2.17
CA ASP A 591 22.39 -8.64 2.99
C ASP A 591 22.56 -8.14 4.43
N ASN A 592 21.45 -8.01 5.15
CA ASN A 592 21.40 -7.74 6.58
C ASN A 592 20.22 -8.50 7.20
N ARG A 593 20.48 -9.71 7.66
CA ARG A 593 19.44 -10.66 8.11
C ARG A 593 19.24 -10.56 9.61
N ASN A 594 17.98 -10.39 10.01
CA ASN A 594 17.57 -10.48 11.41
C ASN A 594 17.46 -11.96 11.77
N LEU A 595 18.14 -12.37 12.83
CA LEU A 595 18.17 -13.74 13.30
C LEU A 595 17.28 -13.94 14.54
N GLY A 596 16.49 -12.92 14.91
CA GLY A 596 15.67 -12.96 16.10
C GLY A 596 16.46 -12.72 17.38
N VAL A 597 15.84 -13.02 18.53
CA VAL A 597 16.41 -12.79 19.87
C VAL A 597 17.63 -13.67 20.13
N SER A 598 17.60 -14.92 19.65
CA SER A 598 18.58 -15.95 20.02
C SER A 598 19.23 -16.63 18.81
N GLY A 599 18.98 -16.19 17.58
CA GLY A 599 19.42 -16.90 16.39
C GLY A 599 20.92 -17.15 16.30
N THR A 600 21.25 -18.35 15.83
CA THR A 600 22.61 -18.90 15.74
C THR A 600 22.95 -19.38 14.33
N ALA A 601 22.19 -18.95 13.32
CA ALA A 601 22.37 -19.34 11.92
C ALA A 601 23.85 -19.26 11.51
N ARG A 602 24.43 -20.38 11.07
CA ARG A 602 25.84 -20.46 10.70
C ARG A 602 26.10 -19.63 9.45
N LEU A 603 27.16 -18.81 9.49
CA LEU A 603 27.74 -18.17 8.31
C LEU A 603 28.94 -18.98 7.84
N SER A 604 28.97 -19.33 6.55
CA SER A 604 30.14 -19.89 5.88
C SER A 604 30.61 -18.94 4.79
N LEU A 605 31.93 -18.74 4.65
CA LEU A 605 32.57 -18.02 3.55
C LEU A 605 33.51 -18.99 2.83
N ASN A 606 33.27 -19.29 1.55
CA ASN A 606 33.99 -20.33 0.78
C ASN A 606 34.04 -21.70 1.52
N GLY A 607 32.95 -22.07 2.20
CA GLY A 607 32.86 -23.31 2.97
C GLY A 607 33.61 -23.29 4.30
N ILE A 608 34.24 -22.17 4.66
CA ILE A 608 34.88 -21.98 5.95
C ILE A 608 33.87 -21.36 6.90
N PRO A 609 33.47 -22.06 7.99
CA PRO A 609 32.60 -21.49 9.00
C PRO A 609 33.23 -20.25 9.63
N GLN A 610 32.45 -19.18 9.79
CA GLN A 610 32.87 -17.99 10.52
C GLN A 610 32.47 -18.09 12.00
N PRO A 611 33.21 -17.43 12.92
CA PRO A 611 32.88 -17.44 14.34
C PRO A 611 31.44 -16.99 14.61
N GLY A 612 30.78 -17.68 15.53
CA GLY A 612 29.40 -17.38 15.96
C GLY A 612 29.30 -16.31 17.07
N THR A 613 30.42 -15.71 17.47
CA THR A 613 30.48 -14.75 18.58
C THR A 613 29.83 -13.42 18.19
N GLN A 614 29.01 -12.86 19.08
CA GLN A 614 28.45 -11.52 18.89
C GLN A 614 29.55 -10.46 18.97
N GLY A 615 29.45 -9.41 18.16
CA GLY A 615 30.51 -8.43 17.91
C GLY A 615 31.62 -8.94 16.98
N GLY A 616 31.53 -10.18 16.51
CA GLY A 616 32.51 -10.78 15.61
C GLY A 616 32.42 -10.18 14.22
N GLN A 617 33.50 -9.53 13.78
CA GLN A 617 33.66 -9.05 12.41
C GLN A 617 34.76 -9.84 11.70
N THR A 618 34.52 -10.18 10.44
CA THR A 618 35.53 -10.75 9.55
C THR A 618 35.51 -10.03 8.22
N THR A 619 36.66 -9.97 7.55
CA THR A 619 36.73 -9.52 6.16
C THR A 619 37.61 -10.49 5.40
N ARG A 620 37.06 -11.07 4.34
CA ARG A 620 37.76 -12.05 3.52
C ARG A 620 37.93 -11.55 2.10
N PRO A 621 39.18 -11.39 1.61
CA PRO A 621 39.42 -11.21 0.19
C PRO A 621 39.09 -12.50 -0.55
N HIS A 622 38.90 -12.41 -1.87
CA HIS A 622 38.70 -13.57 -2.75
C HIS A 622 37.53 -14.49 -2.32
N THR A 623 36.48 -13.91 -1.73
CA THR A 623 35.28 -14.65 -1.38
C THR A 623 34.50 -14.94 -2.66
N LYS A 624 34.27 -16.22 -2.95
CA LYS A 624 33.53 -16.74 -4.10
C LYS A 624 32.08 -16.98 -3.78
N TRP A 625 31.80 -17.35 -2.54
CA TRP A 625 30.44 -17.47 -2.05
C TRP A 625 30.37 -17.35 -0.54
N ALA A 626 29.19 -16.94 -0.07
CA ALA A 626 28.79 -16.95 1.32
C ALA A 626 27.48 -17.73 1.45
N HIS A 627 27.21 -18.29 2.63
CA HIS A 627 25.95 -18.96 2.91
C HIS A 627 25.54 -18.71 4.36
N ILE A 628 24.29 -18.31 4.55
CA ILE A 628 23.65 -18.19 5.86
C ILE A 628 22.68 -19.36 6.00
N ALA A 629 22.93 -20.26 6.95
CA ALA A 629 22.13 -21.46 7.13
C ALA A 629 20.65 -21.14 7.39
N GLY A 630 19.76 -21.84 6.70
CA GLY A 630 18.30 -21.65 6.79
C GLY A 630 17.79 -20.37 6.11
N HIS A 631 18.63 -19.69 5.32
CA HIS A 631 18.30 -18.40 4.73
C HIS A 631 18.62 -18.37 3.23
N ALA A 632 19.89 -18.16 2.86
CA ALA A 632 20.26 -17.95 1.47
C ALA A 632 21.73 -18.25 1.20
N GLY A 633 22.00 -18.53 -0.08
CA GLY A 633 23.32 -18.50 -0.68
C GLY A 633 23.60 -17.16 -1.35
N TYR A 634 24.87 -16.76 -1.34
CA TYR A 634 25.36 -15.58 -2.05
C TYR A 634 26.59 -15.98 -2.87
N VAL A 635 26.62 -15.69 -4.17
CA VAL A 635 27.76 -16.00 -5.04
C VAL A 635 28.37 -14.71 -5.59
N PHE A 636 29.70 -14.64 -5.61
CA PHE A 636 30.48 -13.52 -6.12
C PHE A 636 31.16 -13.95 -7.43
N PRO A 637 30.57 -13.60 -8.58
CA PRO A 637 30.92 -14.20 -9.88
C PRO A 637 32.26 -13.72 -10.47
N GLU A 638 32.91 -12.73 -9.85
CA GLU A 638 34.20 -12.24 -10.31
C GLU A 638 35.27 -13.35 -10.26
N SER A 639 36.14 -13.42 -11.26
CA SER A 639 37.16 -14.49 -11.39
C SER A 639 38.14 -14.54 -10.22
N GLY A 640 38.37 -13.43 -9.52
CA GLY A 640 39.14 -13.37 -8.27
C GLY A 640 38.31 -13.58 -7.00
N GLY A 641 36.97 -13.58 -7.10
CA GLY A 641 36.06 -13.39 -5.96
C GLY A 641 36.10 -11.94 -5.47
N SER A 642 35.22 -11.60 -4.53
CA SER A 642 35.11 -10.24 -4.01
C SER A 642 35.65 -10.15 -2.58
N ARG A 643 36.01 -8.92 -2.15
CA ARG A 643 36.30 -8.64 -0.74
C ARG A 643 34.97 -8.48 -0.01
N VAL A 644 34.66 -9.41 0.89
CA VAL A 644 33.39 -9.43 1.61
C VAL A 644 33.67 -9.27 3.10
N SER A 645 32.99 -8.30 3.70
CA SER A 645 32.95 -8.11 5.14
C SER A 645 31.67 -8.73 5.70
N ALA A 646 31.79 -9.36 6.86
CA ALA A 646 30.67 -9.89 7.59
C ALA A 646 30.73 -9.48 9.06
N LEU A 647 29.58 -9.14 9.64
CA LEU A 647 29.42 -8.75 11.03
C LEU A 647 28.28 -9.53 11.65
N ARG A 648 28.56 -10.15 12.79
CA ARG A 648 27.55 -10.70 13.67
C ARG A 648 27.48 -9.84 14.91
N GLU A 649 26.31 -9.31 15.22
CA GLU A 649 26.13 -8.44 16.39
C GLU A 649 24.71 -8.49 16.96
N GLU A 650 24.59 -8.10 18.22
CA GLU A 650 23.31 -7.79 18.85
C GLU A 650 23.06 -6.29 18.74
N ARG A 651 21.87 -5.92 18.25
CA ARG A 651 21.45 -4.52 18.13
C ARG A 651 20.22 -4.31 19.00
N THR A 652 20.26 -3.24 19.78
CA THR A 652 19.18 -2.86 20.70
C THR A 652 18.58 -1.53 20.27
N GLY A 653 17.26 -1.46 20.23
CA GLY A 653 16.51 -0.23 19.95
C GLY A 653 15.05 -0.36 20.33
N ALA A 654 14.35 0.76 20.34
CA ALA A 654 12.94 0.87 20.69
C ALA A 654 12.13 1.45 19.52
N TRP A 655 10.85 1.11 19.44
CA TRP A 655 9.96 1.72 18.44
C TRP A 655 9.90 3.24 18.57
N ARG A 656 10.02 3.77 19.81
CA ARG A 656 10.12 5.20 20.08
C ARG A 656 11.31 5.89 19.38
N ASP A 657 12.38 5.16 19.07
CA ASP A 657 13.57 5.71 18.43
C ASP A 657 13.32 6.07 16.96
N ILE A 658 12.27 5.50 16.35
CA ILE A 658 11.89 5.74 14.95
C ILE A 658 10.46 6.26 14.79
N ASN A 659 9.67 6.33 15.88
CA ASN A 659 8.32 6.83 15.91
C ASN A 659 7.99 7.46 17.28
N THR A 660 7.80 8.79 17.32
CA THR A 660 7.60 9.52 18.58
C THR A 660 6.37 9.07 19.38
N GLY A 661 5.36 8.49 18.73
CA GLY A 661 4.13 7.98 19.36
C GLY A 661 4.21 6.54 19.87
N SER A 662 5.33 5.83 19.62
CA SER A 662 5.45 4.40 19.89
C SER A 662 6.11 4.08 21.22
N SER A 663 6.06 2.79 21.59
CA SER A 663 6.54 2.27 22.87
C SER A 663 8.05 2.49 23.09
N PRO A 664 8.46 2.89 24.31
CA PRO A 664 9.86 3.03 24.67
C PRO A 664 10.56 1.71 24.99
N THR A 665 9.82 0.59 25.02
CA THR A 665 10.37 -0.72 25.34
C THR A 665 11.50 -1.05 24.38
N SER A 666 12.68 -1.36 24.94
CA SER A 666 13.84 -1.75 24.16
C SER A 666 13.76 -3.23 23.77
N PHE A 667 14.14 -3.51 22.52
CA PHE A 667 14.23 -4.85 21.96
C PHE A 667 15.65 -5.08 21.48
N THR A 668 16.17 -6.28 21.73
CA THR A 668 17.46 -6.72 21.20
C THR A 668 17.25 -7.80 20.15
N ARG A 669 17.92 -7.67 19.01
CA ARG A 669 17.92 -8.67 17.93
C ARG A 669 19.33 -8.93 17.45
N ARG A 670 19.59 -10.17 17.04
CA ARG A 670 20.86 -10.61 16.46
C ARG A 670 20.82 -10.41 14.96
N TYR A 671 21.91 -9.92 14.39
CA TYR A 671 22.05 -9.71 12.97
C TYR A 671 23.24 -10.46 12.38
N LEU A 672 23.10 -10.85 11.12
CA LEU A 672 24.22 -11.15 10.23
C LEU A 672 24.19 -10.18 9.06
N THR A 673 25.19 -9.32 8.99
CA THR A 673 25.34 -8.33 7.92
C THR A 673 26.50 -8.72 7.01
N LEU A 674 26.27 -8.73 5.69
CA LEU A 674 27.27 -8.94 4.65
C LEU A 674 27.35 -7.68 3.78
N TRP A 675 28.56 -7.15 3.55
CA TRP A 675 28.73 -5.97 2.71
C TRP A 675 30.07 -5.96 1.97
N GLN A 676 30.14 -5.11 0.95
CA GLN A 676 31.37 -4.69 0.28
C GLN A 676 31.64 -3.23 0.62
N ASP A 677 32.87 -2.94 1.00
CA ASP A 677 33.37 -1.60 1.29
C ASP A 677 34.10 -1.06 0.06
N HIS A 678 33.61 0.05 -0.50
CA HIS A 678 34.18 0.72 -1.67
C HIS A 678 35.23 1.77 -1.29
N GLY A 679 35.52 1.93 0.01
CA GLY A 679 36.43 2.92 0.54
C GLY A 679 35.82 4.32 0.61
N THR A 680 36.65 5.28 1.04
CA THR A 680 36.31 6.71 1.06
C THR A 680 36.44 7.30 -0.34
N ASP A 681 35.42 8.06 -0.76
CA ASP A 681 35.37 8.78 -2.04
C ASP A 681 35.74 7.90 -3.25
N PRO A 682 35.08 6.73 -3.42
CA PRO A 682 35.35 5.85 -4.54
C PRO A 682 35.20 6.60 -5.87
N GLN A 683 35.96 6.16 -6.87
CA GLN A 683 35.86 6.64 -8.24
C GLN A 683 35.61 5.42 -9.12
N ASP A 684 34.43 5.38 -9.76
CA ASP A 684 34.02 4.28 -10.65
C ASP A 684 34.16 2.87 -10.03
N ALA A 685 33.85 2.73 -8.74
CA ALA A 685 33.84 1.43 -8.08
C ALA A 685 32.66 0.57 -8.57
N SER A 686 32.77 -0.76 -8.40
CA SER A 686 31.78 -1.70 -8.90
C SER A 686 31.55 -2.92 -7.98
N TYR A 687 30.39 -3.50 -8.24
CA TYR A 687 29.66 -4.61 -7.66
C TYR A 687 29.24 -5.80 -8.52
N ALA A 688 29.47 -7.05 -8.09
CA ALA A 688 28.67 -8.17 -8.58
C ALA A 688 28.41 -9.22 -7.50
N TYR A 689 27.14 -9.57 -7.29
CA TYR A 689 26.77 -10.75 -6.50
C TYR A 689 25.47 -11.39 -7.00
N ILE A 690 25.23 -12.64 -6.61
CA ILE A 690 24.01 -13.39 -6.91
C ILE A 690 23.37 -13.77 -5.57
N LEU A 691 22.13 -13.37 -5.34
CA LEU A 691 21.32 -13.82 -4.21
C LEU A 691 20.55 -15.09 -4.61
N MET A 692 20.59 -16.12 -3.77
CA MET A 692 19.89 -17.39 -3.96
C MET A 692 19.07 -17.73 -2.70
N PRO A 693 17.83 -17.22 -2.58
CA PRO A 693 16.96 -17.51 -1.44
C PRO A 693 16.69 -19.02 -1.31
N GLY A 694 16.71 -19.54 -0.08
CA GLY A 694 16.49 -20.96 0.20
C GLY A 694 17.56 -21.93 -0.32
N ALA A 695 18.61 -21.45 -0.99
CA ALA A 695 19.66 -22.32 -1.51
C ALA A 695 20.50 -22.93 -0.37
N SER A 696 20.72 -24.25 -0.44
CA SER A 696 21.63 -24.93 0.48
C SER A 696 23.08 -24.52 0.25
N GLU A 697 23.92 -24.74 1.26
CA GLU A 697 25.37 -24.51 1.17
C GLU A 697 26.00 -25.23 -0.03
N LEU A 698 25.58 -26.48 -0.29
CA LEU A 698 26.04 -27.26 -1.44
C LEU A 698 25.59 -26.66 -2.78
N ARG A 699 24.32 -26.24 -2.90
CA ARG A 699 23.82 -25.59 -4.12
C ARG A 699 24.53 -24.26 -4.37
N THR A 700 24.82 -23.52 -3.31
CA THR A 700 25.55 -22.25 -3.36
C THR A 700 26.99 -22.47 -3.86
N ALA A 701 27.69 -23.44 -3.27
CA ALA A 701 29.04 -23.80 -3.69
C ALA A 701 29.08 -24.30 -5.14
N ALA A 702 28.10 -25.12 -5.55
CA ALA A 702 27.98 -25.60 -6.92
C ALA A 702 27.76 -24.46 -7.92
N ARG A 703 26.89 -23.49 -7.61
CA ARG A 703 26.67 -22.30 -8.43
C ARG A 703 27.95 -21.46 -8.55
N ALA A 704 28.73 -21.35 -7.49
CA ALA A 704 29.96 -20.55 -7.48
C ALA A 704 31.10 -21.10 -8.34
N ILE A 705 31.07 -22.39 -8.69
CA ILE A 705 32.10 -23.05 -9.52
C ILE A 705 31.61 -23.37 -10.93
N ASP A 706 30.40 -22.98 -11.32
CA ASP A 706 29.87 -23.17 -12.67
C ASP A 706 30.17 -21.93 -13.54
N PRO A 707 31.23 -21.97 -14.37
CA PRO A 707 31.61 -20.82 -15.20
C PRO A 707 30.68 -20.63 -16.41
N LEU A 708 29.77 -21.57 -16.68
CA LEU A 708 28.92 -21.58 -17.88
C LEU A 708 27.51 -21.06 -17.59
N TRP A 709 27.08 -21.03 -16.32
CA TRP A 709 25.74 -20.60 -15.94
C TRP A 709 25.51 -19.10 -16.19
N LEU A 710 26.43 -18.24 -15.75
CA LEU A 710 26.31 -16.77 -15.90
C LEU A 710 27.44 -16.21 -16.74
N GLN A 711 27.06 -15.35 -17.69
CA GLN A 711 27.98 -14.47 -18.40
C GLN A 711 27.62 -13.02 -18.04
N ILE A 712 28.51 -12.31 -17.34
CA ILE A 712 28.39 -10.85 -17.20
C ILE A 712 28.91 -10.24 -18.50
N LEU A 713 28.00 -9.63 -19.26
CA LEU A 713 28.29 -9.03 -20.56
C LEU A 713 28.81 -7.59 -20.43
N ALA A 714 28.35 -6.87 -19.42
CA ALA A 714 28.79 -5.51 -19.09
C ALA A 714 28.48 -5.20 -17.61
N ASN A 715 29.35 -4.43 -16.96
CA ASN A 715 29.10 -3.83 -15.65
C ASN A 715 29.89 -2.53 -15.51
N THR A 716 29.46 -1.50 -16.25
CA THR A 716 30.09 -0.16 -16.31
C THR A 716 29.06 0.92 -16.02
N ALA A 717 29.49 2.18 -15.93
CA ALA A 717 28.60 3.32 -15.72
C ALA A 717 27.61 3.53 -16.88
N GLU A 718 27.92 3.03 -18.07
CA GLU A 718 27.14 3.19 -19.30
C GLU A 718 26.23 2.00 -19.56
N GLN A 719 26.63 0.78 -19.20
CA GLN A 719 25.80 -0.43 -19.37
C GLN A 719 25.97 -1.49 -18.27
N SER A 720 24.87 -2.16 -17.94
CA SER A 720 24.87 -3.38 -17.14
C SER A 720 24.15 -4.50 -17.89
N GLY A 721 24.74 -5.68 -18.04
CA GLY A 721 24.07 -6.76 -18.75
C GLY A 721 24.59 -8.14 -18.45
N ILE A 722 23.70 -9.12 -18.51
CA ILE A 722 24.01 -10.54 -18.28
C ILE A 722 23.40 -11.43 -19.35
N ARG A 723 23.94 -12.64 -19.45
CA ARG A 723 23.33 -13.77 -20.16
C ARG A 723 23.37 -15.02 -19.30
N VAL A 724 22.24 -15.74 -19.26
CA VAL A 724 22.09 -17.03 -18.60
C VAL A 724 21.65 -18.06 -19.65
N PRO A 725 22.59 -18.81 -20.25
CA PRO A 725 22.31 -19.66 -21.41
C PRO A 725 21.28 -20.76 -21.13
N SER A 726 21.30 -21.37 -19.95
CA SER A 726 20.36 -22.43 -19.54
C SER A 726 18.90 -21.95 -19.54
N LEU A 727 18.70 -20.64 -19.34
CA LEU A 727 17.41 -19.97 -19.37
C LEU A 727 17.14 -19.28 -20.71
N GLY A 728 18.06 -19.30 -21.69
CA GLY A 728 17.92 -18.48 -22.88
C GLY A 728 17.70 -16.99 -22.56
N PHE A 729 18.17 -16.52 -21.40
CA PHE A 729 17.91 -15.17 -20.90
C PHE A 729 19.09 -14.27 -21.22
N THR A 730 18.81 -13.09 -21.77
CA THR A 730 19.74 -11.97 -21.86
C THR A 730 19.04 -10.74 -21.34
N GLY A 731 19.60 -10.10 -20.32
CA GLY A 731 19.05 -8.88 -19.72
C GLY A 731 20.08 -7.77 -19.77
N ILE A 732 19.68 -6.56 -20.16
CA ILE A 732 20.59 -5.42 -20.33
C ILE A 732 19.87 -4.14 -19.91
N ASN A 733 20.51 -3.36 -19.04
CA ASN A 733 20.18 -1.97 -18.79
C ASN A 733 21.22 -1.11 -19.51
N PHE A 734 20.75 -0.37 -20.51
CA PHE A 734 21.52 0.68 -21.18
C PHE A 734 21.28 1.99 -20.43
N TRP A 735 22.26 2.43 -19.64
CA TRP A 735 22.26 3.76 -19.03
C TRP A 735 22.56 4.83 -20.08
N GLU A 736 23.34 4.44 -21.08
CA GLU A 736 23.63 5.19 -22.30
C GLU A 736 23.49 4.29 -23.53
N ALA A 737 23.30 4.90 -24.71
CA ALA A 737 23.31 4.18 -25.98
C ALA A 737 24.62 3.40 -26.15
N GLY A 738 24.56 2.20 -26.72
CA GLY A 738 25.75 1.37 -26.84
C GLY A 738 25.47 -0.05 -27.30
N THR A 739 26.48 -0.92 -27.19
CA THR A 739 26.40 -2.33 -27.55
C THR A 739 26.88 -3.20 -26.40
N VAL A 740 26.06 -4.17 -25.99
CA VAL A 740 26.38 -5.17 -24.98
C VAL A 740 26.18 -6.56 -25.58
N GLY A 741 27.26 -7.31 -25.72
CA GLY A 741 27.26 -8.61 -26.40
C GLY A 741 26.71 -8.49 -27.83
N LYS A 742 25.53 -9.09 -28.07
CA LYS A 742 24.86 -9.10 -29.38
C LYS A 742 23.78 -8.04 -29.54
N VAL A 743 23.55 -7.19 -28.54
CA VAL A 743 22.44 -6.24 -28.53
C VAL A 743 22.99 -4.82 -28.57
N THR A 744 22.47 -3.99 -29.47
CA THR A 744 22.80 -2.57 -29.60
C THR A 744 21.53 -1.76 -29.41
N ALA A 745 21.56 -0.74 -28.57
CA ALA A 745 20.48 0.21 -28.36
C ALA A 745 20.95 1.63 -28.67
N SER A 746 20.15 2.41 -29.41
CA SER A 746 20.47 3.79 -29.77
C SER A 746 20.15 4.83 -28.69
N ALA A 747 19.57 4.42 -27.56
CA ALA A 747 19.16 5.29 -26.46
C ALA A 747 19.18 4.52 -25.12
N PRO A 748 19.14 5.21 -23.97
CA PRO A 748 19.02 4.56 -22.66
C PRO A 748 17.69 3.81 -22.51
N VAL A 749 17.73 2.49 -22.33
CA VAL A 749 16.55 1.62 -22.19
C VAL A 749 16.87 0.36 -21.39
N SER A 750 15.84 -0.30 -20.87
CA SER A 750 15.95 -1.66 -20.34
C SER A 750 15.50 -2.67 -21.40
N VAL A 751 16.27 -3.74 -21.59
CA VAL A 751 16.05 -4.78 -22.60
C VAL A 751 16.16 -6.16 -21.97
N GLN A 752 15.20 -7.02 -22.29
CA GLN A 752 15.21 -8.44 -21.95
C GLN A 752 14.92 -9.26 -23.20
N ILE A 753 15.70 -10.30 -23.42
CA ILE A 753 15.49 -11.29 -24.47
C ILE A 753 15.36 -12.66 -23.80
N ARG A 754 14.27 -13.37 -24.13
CA ARG A 754 14.02 -14.75 -23.69
C ARG A 754 13.85 -15.66 -24.90
N GLU A 755 14.90 -16.41 -25.21
CA GLU A 755 14.87 -17.53 -26.16
C GLU A 755 14.21 -18.73 -25.47
N ARG A 756 13.14 -19.26 -26.06
CA ARG A 756 12.33 -20.36 -25.53
C ARG A 756 12.67 -21.67 -26.27
N ARG A 757 12.46 -22.81 -25.61
CA ARG A 757 12.76 -24.15 -26.15
C ARG A 757 11.94 -24.51 -27.39
N ASP A 758 10.81 -23.84 -27.62
CA ASP A 758 9.95 -23.99 -28.80
C ASP A 758 10.52 -23.29 -30.06
N GLY A 759 11.74 -22.75 -29.97
CA GLY A 759 12.40 -22.04 -31.06
C GLY A 759 11.86 -20.62 -31.28
N THR A 760 11.12 -20.06 -30.33
CA THR A 760 10.70 -18.65 -30.36
C THR A 760 11.54 -17.81 -29.42
N ALA A 761 11.53 -16.49 -29.63
CA ALA A 761 12.12 -15.54 -28.70
C ALA A 761 11.18 -14.36 -28.45
N THR A 762 11.16 -13.86 -27.21
CA THR A 762 10.48 -12.63 -26.83
C THR A 762 11.52 -11.57 -26.51
N ILE A 763 11.43 -10.42 -27.18
CA ILE A 763 12.21 -9.21 -26.90
C ILE A 763 11.28 -8.24 -26.17
N SER A 764 11.65 -7.86 -24.96
CA SER A 764 10.93 -6.93 -24.09
C SER A 764 11.77 -5.68 -23.88
N VAL A 765 11.22 -4.51 -24.17
CA VAL A 765 11.91 -3.21 -24.10
C VAL A 765 11.07 -2.22 -23.30
N ALA A 766 11.68 -1.48 -22.39
CA ALA A 766 11.04 -0.38 -21.67
C ALA A 766 11.95 0.85 -21.67
N ASP A 767 11.35 2.04 -21.55
CA ASP A 767 12.04 3.30 -21.25
C ASP A 767 11.82 3.68 -19.77
N PRO A 768 12.75 3.33 -18.86
CA PRO A 768 12.65 3.71 -17.44
C PRO A 768 12.74 5.22 -17.22
N SER A 769 13.39 5.96 -18.13
CA SER A 769 13.59 7.40 -18.02
C SER A 769 12.34 8.21 -18.34
N ARG A 770 11.45 7.65 -19.18
CA ARG A 770 10.27 8.32 -19.76
C ARG A 770 10.63 9.56 -20.57
N THR A 771 11.74 9.48 -21.30
CA THR A 771 12.26 10.59 -22.12
C THR A 771 12.68 10.18 -23.53
N VAL A 772 12.63 8.88 -23.86
CA VAL A 772 13.07 8.37 -25.15
C VAL A 772 11.97 8.57 -26.19
N THR A 773 12.20 9.50 -27.12
CA THR A 773 11.25 9.82 -28.21
C THR A 773 11.40 8.95 -29.46
N GLY A 774 12.41 8.07 -29.47
CA GLY A 774 12.64 7.09 -30.52
C GLY A 774 13.78 6.15 -30.17
N LEU A 775 13.67 4.89 -30.56
CA LEU A 775 14.68 3.87 -30.27
C LEU A 775 14.89 2.98 -31.49
N THR A 776 16.15 2.72 -31.84
CA THR A 776 16.55 1.59 -32.68
C THR A 776 17.27 0.56 -31.82
N LEU A 777 16.72 -0.64 -31.78
CA LEU A 777 17.31 -1.81 -31.14
C LEU A 777 17.77 -2.79 -32.22
N THR A 778 19.03 -3.23 -32.16
CA THR A 778 19.55 -4.28 -33.03
C THR A 778 20.00 -5.47 -32.20
N TRP A 779 19.48 -6.65 -32.53
CA TRP A 779 19.94 -7.93 -32.01
C TRP A 779 20.68 -8.69 -33.12
N LYS A 780 21.99 -8.89 -32.98
CA LYS A 780 22.86 -9.63 -33.91
C LYS A 780 22.61 -11.14 -33.83
N ARG A 781 21.38 -11.53 -34.16
CA ARG A 781 20.87 -12.89 -34.27
C ARG A 781 20.01 -12.96 -35.55
N PRO A 782 20.25 -13.94 -36.43
CA PRO A 782 19.37 -14.18 -37.57
C PRO A 782 17.95 -14.50 -37.10
N VAL A 783 16.95 -13.90 -37.75
CA VAL A 783 15.53 -14.08 -37.44
C VAL A 783 14.78 -14.43 -38.71
N LYS A 784 14.00 -15.53 -38.67
CA LYS A 784 13.20 -16.04 -39.78
C LYS A 784 11.89 -15.29 -39.94
N SER A 785 11.21 -14.98 -38.84
CA SER A 785 9.90 -14.33 -38.87
C SER A 785 9.57 -13.59 -37.57
N VAL A 786 8.65 -12.62 -37.67
CA VAL A 786 8.06 -11.88 -36.55
C VAL A 786 6.62 -12.34 -36.39
N PHE A 787 6.23 -12.79 -35.19
CA PHE A 787 4.88 -13.26 -34.90
C PHE A 787 3.97 -12.14 -34.42
N SER A 788 4.49 -11.26 -33.56
CA SER A 788 3.76 -10.14 -33.01
C SER A 788 4.71 -9.02 -32.62
N LYS A 789 4.20 -7.79 -32.64
CA LYS A 789 4.92 -6.59 -32.22
C LYS A 789 3.97 -5.66 -31.47
N ALA A 790 4.51 -4.92 -30.49
CA ALA A 790 3.79 -3.86 -29.82
C ALA A 790 3.42 -2.73 -30.80
N THR A 791 2.36 -1.98 -30.48
CA THR A 791 1.89 -0.84 -31.28
C THR A 791 2.92 0.29 -31.40
N SER A 792 3.83 0.41 -30.44
CA SER A 792 4.95 1.37 -30.47
C SER A 792 6.03 1.03 -31.51
N VAL A 793 6.00 -0.16 -32.11
CA VAL A 793 7.01 -0.60 -33.07
C VAL A 793 6.64 -0.16 -34.49
N THR A 794 7.40 0.81 -35.00
CA THR A 794 7.17 1.45 -36.31
C THR A 794 7.78 0.67 -37.47
N ASP A 795 8.94 0.04 -37.27
CA ASP A 795 9.62 -0.77 -38.30
C ASP A 795 10.30 -2.01 -37.69
N VAL A 796 10.33 -3.10 -38.46
CA VAL A 796 11.07 -4.32 -38.10
C VAL A 796 11.73 -4.91 -39.33
N ARG A 797 13.05 -5.11 -39.27
CA ARG A 797 13.84 -5.70 -40.37
C ARG A 797 14.51 -6.98 -39.88
N THR A 798 14.31 -8.05 -40.64
CA THR A 798 14.88 -9.38 -40.37
C THR A 798 15.87 -9.75 -41.47
N SER A 799 17.11 -10.08 -41.10
CA SER A 799 18.11 -10.68 -41.99
C SER A 799 19.10 -11.53 -41.17
N SER A 800 20.42 -11.30 -41.32
CA SER A 800 21.46 -11.82 -40.42
C SER A 800 21.40 -11.21 -39.01
N SER A 801 20.66 -10.10 -38.84
CA SER A 801 20.29 -9.50 -37.56
C SER A 801 18.81 -9.10 -37.54
N LEU A 802 18.26 -8.91 -36.35
CA LEU A 802 16.96 -8.29 -36.13
C LEU A 802 17.16 -6.81 -35.76
N THR A 803 16.57 -5.89 -36.52
CA THR A 803 16.50 -4.47 -36.17
C THR A 803 15.05 -4.09 -35.93
N ILE A 804 14.78 -3.46 -34.78
CA ILE A 804 13.45 -3.02 -34.35
C ILE A 804 13.54 -1.51 -34.13
N THR A 805 12.65 -0.75 -34.78
CA THR A 805 12.51 0.68 -34.54
C THR A 805 11.21 0.93 -33.79
N PHE A 806 11.33 1.64 -32.66
CA PHE A 806 10.22 2.11 -31.85
C PHE A 806 10.02 3.60 -32.10
N GLY A 807 8.76 4.02 -32.09
CA GLY A 807 8.38 5.43 -32.05
C GLY A 807 8.63 6.05 -30.67
N ASP A 808 7.84 7.07 -30.32
CA ASP A 808 7.93 7.74 -29.04
C ASP A 808 7.57 6.81 -27.87
N LEU A 809 8.50 6.62 -26.93
CA LEU A 809 8.36 5.83 -25.73
C LEU A 809 8.18 6.69 -24.47
N SER A 810 8.35 8.02 -24.55
CA SER A 810 8.28 8.91 -23.39
C SER A 810 6.91 8.89 -22.71
N GLY A 811 5.84 8.76 -23.52
CA GLY A 811 4.45 8.61 -23.05
C GLY A 811 4.07 7.18 -22.63
N SER A 812 5.00 6.22 -22.63
CA SER A 812 4.71 4.83 -22.24
C SER A 812 4.69 4.60 -20.73
N TYR A 813 5.07 5.61 -19.93
CA TYR A 813 5.18 5.53 -18.47
C TYR A 813 6.08 4.38 -17.97
N GLY A 814 7.07 3.99 -18.77
CA GLY A 814 7.99 2.87 -18.46
C GLY A 814 7.35 1.50 -18.62
N THR A 815 6.29 1.38 -19.43
CA THR A 815 5.65 0.10 -19.76
C THR A 815 6.56 -0.76 -20.64
N THR A 816 6.47 -2.08 -20.50
CA THR A 816 7.21 -3.02 -21.36
C THR A 816 6.53 -3.21 -22.72
N HIS A 817 7.27 -2.95 -23.79
CA HIS A 817 6.89 -3.21 -25.18
C HIS A 817 7.52 -4.53 -25.65
N ARG A 818 6.72 -5.40 -26.27
CA ARG A 818 7.16 -6.76 -26.65
C ARG A 818 7.14 -7.00 -28.15
N VAL A 819 8.13 -7.75 -28.63
CA VAL A 819 8.19 -8.31 -29.98
C VAL A 819 8.49 -9.80 -29.86
N LYS A 820 7.64 -10.64 -30.46
CA LYS A 820 7.83 -12.10 -30.49
C LYS A 820 8.31 -12.51 -31.88
N VAL A 821 9.39 -13.28 -31.95
CA VAL A 821 10.04 -13.68 -33.20
C VAL A 821 10.39 -15.16 -33.20
N ARG A 822 10.76 -15.69 -34.37
CA ARG A 822 11.42 -16.99 -34.54
C ARG A 822 12.85 -16.78 -35.01
N PRO A 823 13.87 -17.02 -34.15
CA PRO A 823 15.26 -17.05 -34.59
C PRO A 823 15.50 -18.09 -35.70
N ALA A 824 16.54 -17.86 -36.51
CA ALA A 824 16.93 -18.80 -37.57
C ALA A 824 17.68 -20.03 -37.05
#